data_AF-A0A2C5ZTN1-F1
#
_entry.id   AF-A0A2C5ZTN1-F1
#
_cell.length_a   1.000
_cell.length_b   1.000
_cell.length_c   1.000
_cell.angle_alpha   90.00
_cell.angle_beta   90.00
_cell.angle_gamma   90.00
#
_symmetry.space_group_name_H-M   'P 1'
#
loop_
_entity.id
_entity.type
_entity.pdbx_description
1 polymer ?
#
loop_
_entity_poly.entity_id
_entity_poly.type
_entity_poly.pdbx_seq_one_letter_code
_entity_poly.pdbx_strand_id
1 'polypeptide(L)'
;MAFSTTPATGSDACPELEALLANPVQTVEWLEAQPPESQKHNAQLAFQRLLNEASQPKSASGQACIRLCGLVEQLSVANSPQLISWAFSAPVTLGIFNFYLEWNESDHHRSMKLVLDLVGQLLKRNPDEHGTSNIKANIADTIISTLVGRSIKPVAKSAIKALDHFVTKGTLTLHHVHERYTVCRNGSNGYQGWRSLMSHLFQWLKLHYVCPAAGKLIVSLYLAWRQQDDEATAMPSREAWYEWLVGFVCQQPLLLESIKNYIFLPLFKADGNEAMRLLRVIKGQETTSAAASFGVDTPTLLQLAALETGKKVGLVEEPDLDEGHKESWAVRVDERKLDSLLAHSSHQVRVLAFSLLISSPSTTRPYSSTALQLLRKHLATFFADSDAKFRVEVTSRARDMFKRVRGAISVLKRSIPRARAKARQAGSVDKRETQPIVYRANLVMLPEAQLNSCLEYHEEFLAWYLGFLCRQLGPTASYQRHIASLKALVFILRSESQGPQVEGDQTLFFDLFDDKWARVLFDLVMDPFDDVRQLSATAIQIMYQDARWRFFSPNKQAAKRDVTQALRELAHGAEKLAQRTSRAHHSDGASRAWQLLYRFLASEQERISLLSKLMTGLEDKVAMAQRDLGRAVLEAPLHGDLASINHVWQTALSLRLGETEVRAMQSLQETLVCCCQRVWQAVRPVLCDDSPEGHLPDELDELEGLDTKDVLSYSFRAVHESR
;
A
#
# COMPACT_ATOMS: atom_id res chain seq x y z
N MET A 1 -1.14 28.04 -35.98
CA MET A 1 -1.02 29.43 -36.45
C MET A 1 -0.63 30.29 -35.25
N ALA A 2 0.55 30.89 -35.29
CA ALA A 2 1.07 31.71 -34.20
C ALA A 2 0.33 33.05 -34.18
N PHE A 3 -0.38 33.35 -33.09
CA PHE A 3 -0.82 34.72 -32.83
C PHE A 3 0.40 35.51 -32.36
N SER A 4 0.73 36.56 -33.11
CA SER A 4 1.78 37.52 -32.77
C SER A 4 1.48 38.18 -31.44
N THR A 5 2.32 37.91 -30.44
CA THR A 5 2.37 38.67 -29.20
C THR A 5 3.11 39.99 -29.46
N THR A 6 2.38 41.00 -29.92
CA THR A 6 2.78 42.41 -29.79
C THR A 6 2.13 42.97 -28.54
N PRO A 7 2.88 43.55 -27.58
CA PRO A 7 2.27 44.27 -26.47
C PRO A 7 1.76 45.61 -27.03
N ALA A 8 0.45 45.71 -27.21
CA ALA A 8 -0.18 47.00 -27.44
C ALA A 8 -0.14 47.77 -26.11
N THR A 9 0.87 48.62 -25.93
CA THR A 9 0.80 49.74 -24.99
C THR A 9 -0.20 50.75 -25.56
N GLY A 10 -1.44 50.67 -25.11
CA GLY A 10 -2.53 51.58 -25.47
C GLY A 10 -3.48 51.72 -24.29
N SER A 11 -3.35 52.84 -23.58
CA SER A 11 -4.27 53.34 -22.57
C SER A 11 -5.55 53.82 -23.26
N ASP A 12 -6.54 52.94 -23.41
CA ASP A 12 -7.91 53.29 -23.83
C ASP A 12 -8.96 52.49 -23.01
N ALA A 13 -8.72 52.35 -21.71
CA ALA A 13 -9.73 51.84 -20.78
C ALA A 13 -10.38 53.03 -20.07
N CYS A 14 -11.71 53.11 -20.10
CA CYS A 14 -12.45 54.04 -19.25
C CYS A 14 -12.10 53.73 -17.78
N PRO A 15 -11.56 54.67 -16.97
CA PRO A 15 -11.15 54.42 -15.58
C PRO A 15 -12.29 53.86 -14.71
N GLU A 16 -13.53 54.16 -15.10
CA GLU A 16 -14.75 53.66 -14.47
C GLU A 16 -14.93 52.14 -14.62
N LEU A 17 -14.54 51.56 -15.76
CA LEU A 17 -14.62 50.11 -16.01
C LEU A 17 -13.65 49.35 -15.10
N GLU A 18 -12.47 49.90 -14.82
CA GLU A 18 -11.47 49.25 -13.96
C GLU A 18 -11.96 49.03 -12.52
N ALA A 19 -12.70 50.00 -11.97
CA ALA A 19 -13.29 49.88 -10.64
C ALA A 19 -14.42 48.82 -10.58
N LEU A 20 -15.17 48.67 -11.69
CA LEU A 20 -16.35 47.80 -11.76
C LEU A 20 -16.00 46.32 -11.97
N LEU A 21 -14.84 46.00 -12.57
CA LEU A 21 -14.37 44.63 -12.81
C LEU A 21 -14.21 43.78 -11.53
N ALA A 22 -14.31 44.37 -10.34
CA ALA A 22 -14.39 43.66 -9.07
C ALA A 22 -15.71 42.85 -8.91
N ASN A 23 -16.81 43.33 -9.50
CA ASN A 23 -18.13 42.72 -9.39
C ASN A 23 -18.74 42.47 -10.79
N PRO A 24 -18.88 41.20 -11.21
CA PRO A 24 -19.46 40.85 -12.51
C PRO A 24 -20.84 41.44 -12.78
N VAL A 25 -21.71 41.55 -11.77
CA VAL A 25 -23.08 42.06 -11.94
C VAL A 25 -23.06 43.56 -12.28
N GLN A 26 -22.32 44.34 -11.49
CA GLN A 26 -22.17 45.78 -11.71
C GLN A 26 -21.46 46.09 -13.03
N THR A 27 -20.52 45.23 -13.45
CA THR A 27 -19.87 45.34 -14.77
C THR A 27 -20.88 45.15 -15.90
N VAL A 28 -21.78 44.16 -15.80
CA VAL A 28 -22.81 43.92 -16.83
C VAL A 28 -23.85 45.05 -16.86
N GLU A 29 -24.32 45.53 -15.72
CA GLU A 29 -25.25 46.68 -15.65
C GLU A 29 -24.66 47.92 -16.34
N TRP A 30 -23.38 48.21 -16.11
CA TRP A 30 -22.69 49.31 -16.79
C TRP A 30 -22.54 49.05 -18.29
N LEU A 31 -22.19 47.83 -18.71
CA LEU A 31 -22.09 47.46 -20.12
C LEU A 31 -23.43 47.58 -20.85
N GLU A 32 -24.55 47.22 -20.20
CA GLU A 32 -25.90 47.37 -20.76
C GLU A 32 -26.30 48.85 -20.94
N ALA A 33 -25.82 49.73 -20.07
CA ALA A 33 -26.07 51.17 -20.14
C ALA A 33 -25.29 51.88 -21.26
N GLN A 34 -24.28 51.24 -21.86
CA GLN A 34 -23.49 51.81 -22.96
C GLN A 34 -24.24 51.76 -24.31
N PRO A 35 -23.90 52.64 -25.28
CA PRO A 35 -24.45 52.58 -26.63
C PRO A 35 -24.25 51.20 -27.30
N PRO A 36 -25.25 50.63 -28.00
CA PRO A 36 -25.18 49.28 -28.57
C PRO A 36 -23.95 49.02 -29.46
N GLU A 37 -23.45 50.07 -30.13
CA GLU A 37 -22.27 50.01 -31.01
C GLU A 37 -20.95 49.83 -30.25
N SER A 38 -20.86 50.32 -29.00
CA SER A 38 -19.64 50.21 -28.17
C SER A 38 -19.67 49.02 -27.19
N GLN A 39 -20.84 48.42 -26.97
CA GLN A 39 -21.03 47.31 -26.01
C GLN A 39 -20.10 46.12 -26.26
N LYS A 40 -19.97 45.66 -27.52
CA LYS A 40 -19.09 44.53 -27.88
C LYS A 40 -17.61 44.85 -27.64
N HIS A 41 -17.20 46.07 -27.96
CA HIS A 41 -15.83 46.52 -27.79
C HIS A 41 -15.47 46.61 -26.29
N ASN A 42 -16.35 47.21 -25.48
CA ASN A 42 -16.15 47.32 -24.03
C ASN A 42 -16.17 45.95 -23.33
N ALA A 43 -17.04 45.03 -23.75
CA ALA A 43 -17.04 43.65 -23.24
C ALA A 43 -15.74 42.90 -23.59
N GLN A 44 -15.22 43.11 -24.80
CA GLN A 44 -13.94 42.52 -25.23
C GLN A 44 -12.75 43.04 -24.41
N LEU A 45 -12.73 44.35 -24.10
CA LEU A 45 -11.70 44.95 -23.25
C LEU A 45 -11.75 44.40 -21.82
N ALA A 46 -12.95 44.35 -21.22
CA ALA A 46 -13.18 43.76 -19.90
C ALA A 46 -12.72 42.29 -19.84
N PHE A 47 -13.05 41.51 -20.87
CA PHE A 47 -12.64 40.11 -21.00
C PHE A 47 -11.13 39.94 -21.10
N GLN A 48 -10.46 40.66 -22.01
CA GLN A 48 -9.00 40.56 -22.17
C GLN A 48 -8.28 40.97 -20.89
N ARG A 49 -8.77 41.98 -20.19
CA ARG A 49 -8.19 42.42 -18.92
C ARG A 49 -8.29 41.33 -17.85
N LEU A 50 -9.49 40.80 -17.61
CA LEU A 50 -9.70 39.72 -16.64
C LEU A 50 -8.97 38.44 -17.04
N LEU A 51 -8.86 38.14 -18.34
CA LEU A 51 -8.11 37.00 -18.86
C LEU A 51 -6.60 37.15 -18.60
N ASN A 52 -6.06 38.36 -18.78
CA ASN A 52 -4.65 38.66 -18.50
C ASN A 52 -4.34 38.66 -17.00
N GLU A 53 -5.23 39.21 -16.17
CA GLU A 53 -5.14 39.13 -14.70
C GLU A 53 -5.26 37.68 -14.22
N ALA A 54 -6.16 36.92 -14.84
CA ALA A 54 -6.26 35.50 -14.61
C ALA A 54 -4.94 34.81 -15.04
N SER A 55 -4.34 35.18 -16.16
CA SER A 55 -3.09 34.55 -16.64
C SER A 55 -1.83 34.97 -15.86
N GLN A 56 -1.96 35.42 -14.61
CA GLN A 56 -0.84 35.68 -13.69
C GLN A 56 -0.69 34.57 -12.63
N PRO A 57 0.50 34.43 -12.02
CA PRO A 57 0.71 33.56 -10.85
C PRO A 57 -0.26 33.90 -9.70
N LYS A 58 -0.58 32.90 -8.87
CA LYS A 58 -1.58 33.02 -7.78
C LYS A 58 -1.41 34.23 -6.87
N SER A 59 -0.16 34.59 -6.53
CA SER A 59 0.16 35.75 -5.69
C SER A 59 -0.37 37.07 -6.27
N ALA A 60 -0.56 37.14 -7.59
CA ALA A 60 -1.03 38.31 -8.32
C ALA A 60 -2.46 38.16 -8.88
N SER A 61 -2.95 36.93 -9.11
CA SER A 61 -4.24 36.72 -9.80
C SER A 61 -5.49 36.85 -8.92
N GLY A 62 -5.37 36.73 -7.60
CA GLY A 62 -6.51 36.83 -6.66
C GLY A 62 -7.74 36.00 -7.08
N GLN A 63 -8.91 36.63 -7.12
CA GLN A 63 -10.19 36.05 -7.60
C GLN A 63 -10.48 36.30 -9.10
N ALA A 64 -9.49 36.73 -9.90
CA ALA A 64 -9.69 37.06 -11.31
C ALA A 64 -10.30 35.92 -12.15
N CYS A 65 -9.97 34.65 -11.83
CA CYS A 65 -10.55 33.49 -12.53
C CYS A 65 -12.07 33.38 -12.32
N ILE A 66 -12.54 33.63 -11.10
CA ILE A 66 -13.98 33.58 -10.76
C ILE A 66 -14.69 34.77 -11.39
N ARG A 67 -14.08 35.97 -11.31
CA ARG A 67 -14.60 37.19 -11.94
C ARG A 67 -14.72 37.05 -13.45
N LEU A 68 -13.72 36.46 -14.11
CA LEU A 68 -13.75 36.15 -15.55
C LEU A 68 -14.92 35.23 -15.90
N CYS A 69 -15.08 34.12 -15.17
CA CYS A 69 -16.17 33.18 -15.43
C CYS A 69 -17.53 33.83 -15.17
N GLY A 70 -17.66 34.56 -14.06
CA GLY A 70 -18.87 35.28 -13.69
C GLY A 70 -19.26 36.35 -14.70
N LEU A 71 -18.30 37.11 -15.24
CA LEU A 71 -18.57 38.12 -16.26
C LEU A 71 -19.19 37.50 -17.50
N VAL A 72 -18.55 36.44 -18.04
CA VAL A 72 -19.02 35.78 -19.27
C VAL A 72 -20.36 35.07 -19.04
N GLU A 73 -20.55 34.46 -17.88
CA GLU A 73 -21.83 33.83 -17.51
C GLU A 73 -22.97 34.86 -17.45
N GLN A 74 -22.75 36.01 -16.80
CA GLN A 74 -23.76 37.07 -16.72
C GLN A 74 -24.03 37.71 -18.09
N LEU A 75 -23.00 37.92 -18.91
CA LEU A 75 -23.18 38.43 -20.28
C LEU A 75 -23.94 37.47 -21.20
N SER A 76 -23.90 36.16 -20.93
CA SER A 76 -24.66 35.17 -21.70
C SER A 76 -26.18 35.23 -21.47
N VAL A 77 -26.62 35.91 -20.40
CA VAL A 77 -28.04 36.10 -20.02
C VAL A 77 -28.43 37.57 -19.90
N ALA A 78 -27.59 38.48 -20.42
CA ALA A 78 -27.81 39.92 -20.40
C ALA A 78 -29.07 40.34 -21.19
N ASN A 79 -29.62 41.51 -20.90
CA ASN A 79 -30.77 42.08 -21.61
C ASN A 79 -30.40 42.55 -23.03
N SER A 80 -29.11 42.82 -23.29
CA SER A 80 -28.64 43.28 -24.61
C SER A 80 -28.33 42.12 -25.57
N PRO A 81 -28.93 42.11 -26.78
CA PRO A 81 -28.62 41.09 -27.80
C PRO A 81 -27.18 41.19 -28.32
N GLN A 82 -26.58 42.38 -28.31
CA GLN A 82 -25.19 42.57 -28.74
C GLN A 82 -24.22 41.87 -27.78
N LEU A 83 -24.47 41.97 -26.46
CA LEU A 83 -23.66 41.33 -25.42
C LEU A 83 -23.85 39.81 -25.39
N ILE A 84 -25.08 39.32 -25.54
CA ILE A 84 -25.36 37.88 -25.66
C ILE A 84 -24.61 37.30 -26.88
N SER A 85 -24.72 37.94 -28.04
CA SER A 85 -24.04 37.47 -29.26
C SER A 85 -22.51 37.46 -29.13
N TRP A 86 -21.95 38.39 -28.34
CA TRP A 86 -20.52 38.42 -28.05
C TRP A 86 -20.11 37.30 -27.08
N ALA A 87 -20.88 37.04 -26.02
CA ALA A 87 -20.58 36.00 -25.03
C ALA A 87 -20.55 34.59 -25.66
N PHE A 88 -21.45 34.32 -26.62
CA PHE A 88 -21.50 33.06 -27.36
C PHE A 88 -20.54 32.99 -28.57
N SER A 89 -19.74 34.02 -28.81
CA SER A 89 -18.84 34.06 -29.97
C SER A 89 -17.70 33.04 -29.86
N ALA A 90 -17.21 32.60 -31.02
CA ALA A 90 -16.10 31.66 -31.10
C ALA A 90 -14.80 32.18 -30.43
N PRO A 91 -14.38 33.46 -30.60
CA PRO A 91 -13.17 33.97 -29.95
C PRO A 91 -13.23 33.92 -28.43
N VAL A 92 -14.39 34.21 -27.83
CA VAL A 92 -14.58 34.18 -26.37
C VAL A 92 -14.54 32.74 -25.87
N THR A 93 -15.34 31.86 -26.46
CA THR A 93 -15.43 30.45 -26.03
C THR A 93 -14.10 29.72 -26.19
N LEU A 94 -13.41 29.91 -27.32
CA LEU A 94 -12.09 29.31 -27.56
C LEU A 94 -11.00 29.96 -26.70
N GLY A 95 -11.09 31.26 -26.42
CA GLY A 95 -10.18 31.95 -25.50
C GLY A 95 -10.22 31.38 -24.08
N ILE A 96 -11.42 31.15 -23.55
CA ILE A 96 -11.63 30.54 -22.23
C ILE A 96 -11.12 29.08 -22.21
N PHE A 97 -11.37 28.33 -23.29
CA PHE A 97 -10.89 26.96 -23.43
C PHE A 97 -9.36 26.87 -23.51
N ASN A 98 -8.72 27.74 -24.29
CA ASN A 98 -7.25 27.78 -24.38
C ASN A 98 -6.61 28.17 -23.05
N PHE A 99 -7.22 29.12 -22.34
CA PHE A 99 -6.80 29.48 -20.99
C PHE A 99 -6.87 28.28 -20.03
N TYR A 100 -7.93 27.48 -20.09
CA TYR A 100 -7.99 26.23 -19.33
C TYR A 100 -6.82 25.29 -19.68
N LEU A 101 -6.58 25.06 -20.98
CA LEU A 101 -5.54 24.12 -21.42
C LEU A 101 -4.16 24.49 -20.88
N GLU A 102 -3.80 25.77 -20.95
CA GLU A 102 -2.48 26.28 -20.57
C GLU A 102 -2.27 26.33 -19.05
N TRP A 103 -3.31 26.67 -18.28
CA TRP A 103 -3.13 26.95 -16.85
C TRP A 103 -3.54 25.80 -15.91
N ASN A 104 -4.36 24.86 -16.35
CA ASN A 104 -4.83 23.76 -15.49
C ASN A 104 -3.72 22.78 -15.05
N GLU A 105 -2.61 22.71 -15.80
CA GLU A 105 -1.44 21.92 -15.42
C GLU A 105 -0.47 22.65 -14.50
N SER A 106 -0.35 23.97 -14.64
CA SER A 106 0.59 24.80 -13.89
C SER A 106 0.10 25.17 -12.48
N ASP A 107 -1.22 25.20 -12.25
CA ASP A 107 -1.79 25.53 -10.93
C ASP A 107 -3.10 24.77 -10.65
N HIS A 108 -3.02 23.66 -9.89
CA HIS A 108 -4.12 22.73 -9.63
C HIS A 108 -5.19 23.23 -8.63
N HIS A 109 -5.00 24.38 -7.96
CA HIS A 109 -5.94 24.90 -6.95
C HIS A 109 -6.89 25.98 -7.48
N ARG A 110 -6.84 26.23 -8.78
CA ARG A 110 -7.66 27.23 -9.45
C ARG A 110 -9.06 26.66 -9.77
N SER A 111 -10.07 27.52 -9.86
CA SER A 111 -11.46 27.14 -10.23
C SER A 111 -11.61 26.68 -11.70
N MET A 112 -10.66 25.89 -12.21
CA MET A 112 -10.58 25.38 -13.58
C MET A 112 -11.74 24.44 -13.94
N LYS A 113 -12.37 23.83 -12.94
CA LYS A 113 -13.63 23.13 -13.15
C LYS A 113 -14.75 24.10 -13.57
N LEU A 114 -14.84 25.28 -12.95
CA LEU A 114 -15.81 26.31 -13.35
C LEU A 114 -15.56 26.78 -14.78
N VAL A 115 -14.29 26.90 -15.19
CA VAL A 115 -13.92 27.27 -16.56
C VAL A 115 -14.45 26.24 -17.56
N LEU A 116 -14.27 24.94 -17.32
CA LEU A 116 -14.83 23.89 -18.17
C LEU A 116 -16.36 23.83 -18.12
N ASP A 117 -16.97 23.98 -16.94
CA ASP A 117 -18.42 24.01 -16.79
C ASP A 117 -19.01 25.19 -17.59
N LEU A 118 -18.39 26.38 -17.55
CA LEU A 118 -18.78 27.54 -18.35
C LEU A 118 -18.65 27.29 -19.85
N VAL A 119 -17.52 26.75 -20.34
CA VAL A 119 -17.38 26.39 -21.76
C VAL A 119 -18.46 25.40 -22.17
N GLY A 120 -18.75 24.40 -21.33
CA GLY A 120 -19.82 23.44 -21.55
C GLY A 120 -21.22 24.07 -21.60
N GLN A 121 -21.50 25.05 -20.74
CA GLN A 121 -22.76 25.81 -20.73
C GLN A 121 -22.90 26.68 -21.97
N LEU A 122 -21.84 27.41 -22.36
CA LEU A 122 -21.82 28.24 -23.56
C LEU A 122 -22.13 27.40 -24.80
N LEU A 123 -21.50 26.23 -24.92
CA LEU A 123 -21.75 25.29 -26.03
C LEU A 123 -23.16 24.67 -26.05
N LYS A 124 -23.88 24.66 -24.92
CA LYS A 124 -25.24 24.11 -24.83
C LYS A 124 -26.33 25.17 -25.00
N ARG A 125 -26.06 26.41 -24.61
CA ARG A 125 -27.01 27.53 -24.60
C ARG A 125 -26.86 28.46 -25.80
N ASN A 126 -25.86 28.25 -26.65
CA ASN A 126 -25.61 29.10 -27.80
C ASN A 126 -26.78 29.02 -28.81
N PRO A 127 -27.41 30.16 -29.17
CA PRO A 127 -28.53 30.21 -30.10
C PRO A 127 -28.13 29.90 -31.56
N ASP A 128 -26.85 29.99 -31.92
CA ASP A 128 -26.33 29.65 -33.25
C ASP A 128 -25.82 28.21 -33.30
N GLU A 129 -26.63 27.30 -33.86
CA GLU A 129 -26.28 25.89 -33.99
C GLU A 129 -25.06 25.65 -34.91
N HIS A 130 -24.94 26.41 -36.01
CA HIS A 130 -23.83 26.25 -36.94
C HIS A 130 -22.52 26.77 -36.34
N GLY A 131 -22.55 27.95 -35.71
CA GLY A 131 -21.41 28.49 -34.98
C GLY A 131 -20.97 27.56 -33.86
N THR A 132 -21.91 26.99 -33.11
CA THR A 132 -21.65 26.01 -32.05
C THR A 132 -20.96 24.75 -32.58
N SER A 133 -21.41 24.22 -33.72
CA SER A 133 -20.78 23.05 -34.35
C SER A 133 -19.33 23.32 -34.72
N ASN A 134 -19.04 24.49 -35.29
CA ASN A 134 -17.68 24.93 -35.62
C ASN A 134 -16.80 25.09 -34.37
N ILE A 135 -17.33 25.66 -33.28
CA ILE A 135 -16.59 25.79 -32.01
C ILE A 135 -16.30 24.40 -31.43
N LYS A 136 -17.28 23.49 -31.42
CA LYS A 136 -17.11 22.09 -30.98
C LYS A 136 -16.02 21.38 -31.79
N ALA A 137 -16.03 21.53 -33.12
CA ALA A 137 -15.02 20.96 -33.99
C ALA A 137 -13.61 21.49 -33.65
N ASN A 138 -13.44 22.80 -33.46
CA ASN A 138 -12.15 23.40 -33.09
C ASN A 138 -11.63 22.91 -31.72
N ILE A 139 -12.51 22.79 -30.73
CA ILE A 139 -12.18 22.25 -29.40
C ILE A 139 -11.75 20.78 -29.53
N ALA A 140 -12.54 19.97 -30.24
CA ALA A 140 -12.24 18.56 -30.45
C ALA A 140 -10.92 18.36 -31.21
N ASP A 141 -10.65 19.14 -32.26
CA ASP A 141 -9.39 19.09 -33.01
C ASP A 141 -8.17 19.43 -32.15
N THR A 142 -8.30 20.45 -31.31
CA THR A 142 -7.23 20.87 -30.41
C THR A 142 -6.90 19.76 -29.41
N ILE A 143 -7.94 19.15 -28.82
CA ILE A 143 -7.80 18.03 -27.90
C ILE A 143 -7.16 16.84 -28.61
N ILE A 144 -7.73 16.41 -29.74
CA ILE A 144 -7.30 15.21 -30.48
C ILE A 144 -5.88 15.36 -31.01
N SER A 145 -5.53 16.53 -31.55
CA SER A 145 -4.16 16.80 -32.02
C SER A 145 -3.14 16.72 -30.87
N THR A 146 -3.55 17.11 -29.66
CA THR A 146 -2.73 16.95 -28.45
C THR A 146 -2.61 15.48 -28.04
N LEU A 147 -3.70 14.73 -28.02
CA LEU A 147 -3.72 13.30 -27.66
C LEU A 147 -2.87 12.43 -28.60
N VAL A 148 -2.83 12.80 -29.88
CA VAL A 148 -2.10 12.08 -30.94
C VAL A 148 -0.61 12.46 -30.97
N GLY A 149 -0.18 13.44 -30.17
CA GLY A 149 1.22 13.88 -30.12
C GLY A 149 1.65 14.75 -31.31
N ARG A 150 0.68 15.37 -32.03
CA ARG A 150 0.98 16.38 -33.07
C ARG A 150 1.18 17.78 -32.49
N SER A 151 0.79 17.99 -31.24
CA SER A 151 1.08 19.22 -30.50
C SER A 151 2.42 19.12 -29.79
N ILE A 152 3.23 20.17 -29.90
CA ILE A 152 4.54 20.30 -29.24
C ILE A 152 4.38 20.75 -27.76
N LYS A 153 3.18 21.21 -27.36
CA LYS A 153 2.90 21.71 -26.00
C LYS A 153 2.56 20.55 -25.03
N PRO A 154 3.06 20.56 -23.77
CA PRO A 154 2.84 19.50 -22.79
C PRO A 154 1.43 19.50 -22.14
N VAL A 155 0.40 20.06 -22.77
CA VAL A 155 -0.96 20.22 -22.20
C VAL A 155 -1.84 18.96 -22.27
N ALA A 156 -1.21 17.78 -22.35
CA ALA A 156 -1.90 16.52 -22.58
C ALA A 156 -2.85 16.14 -21.43
N LYS A 157 -2.48 16.42 -20.17
CA LYS A 157 -3.32 16.11 -19.00
C LYS A 157 -4.55 17.02 -18.97
N SER A 158 -4.40 18.31 -19.30
CA SER A 158 -5.51 19.23 -19.48
C SER A 158 -6.43 18.79 -20.60
N ALA A 159 -5.90 18.45 -21.77
CA ALA A 159 -6.69 18.00 -22.92
C ALA A 159 -7.49 16.72 -22.60
N ILE A 160 -6.86 15.74 -21.95
CA ILE A 160 -7.51 14.50 -21.49
C ILE A 160 -8.66 14.80 -20.52
N LYS A 161 -8.42 15.67 -19.53
CA LYS A 161 -9.45 16.09 -18.56
C LYS A 161 -10.61 16.85 -19.20
N ALA A 162 -10.33 17.72 -20.17
CA ALA A 162 -11.35 18.44 -20.92
C ALA A 162 -12.22 17.48 -21.73
N LEU A 163 -11.61 16.52 -22.43
CA LEU A 163 -12.36 15.52 -23.19
C LEU A 163 -13.25 14.67 -22.29
N ASP A 164 -12.71 14.18 -21.18
CA ASP A 164 -13.45 13.42 -20.16
C ASP A 164 -14.67 14.22 -19.67
N HIS A 165 -14.46 15.50 -19.36
CA HIS A 165 -15.51 16.40 -18.91
C HIS A 165 -16.62 16.58 -19.96
N PHE A 166 -16.26 16.92 -21.21
CA PHE A 166 -17.24 17.19 -22.26
C PHE A 166 -18.00 15.94 -22.70
N VAL A 167 -17.37 14.77 -22.73
CA VAL A 167 -18.04 13.50 -23.02
C VAL A 167 -19.02 13.14 -21.89
N THR A 168 -18.56 13.18 -20.63
CA THR A 168 -19.40 12.83 -19.48
C THR A 168 -20.59 13.78 -19.30
N LYS A 169 -20.43 15.06 -19.67
CA LYS A 169 -21.51 16.06 -19.64
C LYS A 169 -22.40 16.04 -20.88
N GLY A 170 -22.10 15.21 -21.90
CA GLY A 170 -22.85 15.14 -23.16
C GLY A 170 -22.71 16.38 -24.04
N THR A 171 -21.66 17.20 -23.85
CA THR A 171 -21.40 18.37 -24.70
C THR A 171 -20.79 17.97 -26.05
N LEU A 172 -19.95 16.92 -26.04
CA LEU A 172 -19.41 16.27 -27.24
C LEU A 172 -19.92 14.83 -27.29
N THR A 173 -20.47 14.41 -28.44
CA THR A 173 -20.94 13.04 -28.65
C THR A 173 -19.79 12.12 -29.06
N LEU A 174 -19.93 10.82 -28.81
CA LEU A 174 -18.92 9.83 -29.21
C LEU A 174 -18.70 9.81 -30.73
N HIS A 175 -19.76 9.96 -31.53
CA HIS A 175 -19.68 10.07 -32.98
C HIS A 175 -18.79 11.25 -33.39
N HIS A 176 -19.01 12.43 -32.79
CA HIS A 176 -18.22 13.62 -33.10
C HIS A 176 -16.74 13.44 -32.71
N VAL A 177 -16.45 12.87 -31.54
CA VAL A 177 -15.07 12.58 -31.12
C VAL A 177 -14.38 11.62 -32.11
N HIS A 178 -15.08 10.57 -32.53
CA HIS A 178 -14.56 9.58 -33.47
C HIS A 178 -14.32 10.18 -34.86
N GLU A 179 -15.29 10.91 -35.40
CA GLU A 179 -15.20 11.59 -36.69
C GLU A 179 -13.98 12.53 -36.72
N ARG A 180 -13.84 13.42 -35.75
CA ARG A 180 -12.68 14.33 -35.66
C ARG A 180 -11.36 13.58 -35.53
N TYR A 181 -11.35 12.44 -34.84
CA TYR A 181 -10.15 11.59 -34.74
C TYR A 181 -9.76 11.00 -36.10
N THR A 182 -10.72 10.46 -36.84
CA THR A 182 -10.49 9.88 -38.18
C THR A 182 -9.98 10.92 -39.18
N VAL A 183 -10.57 12.12 -39.18
CA VAL A 183 -10.12 13.27 -39.98
C VAL A 183 -8.69 13.66 -39.62
N CYS A 184 -8.35 13.74 -38.33
CA CYS A 184 -6.99 14.07 -37.90
C CYS A 184 -5.97 13.03 -38.40
N ARG A 185 -6.30 11.73 -38.37
CA ARG A 185 -5.36 10.64 -38.69
C ARG A 185 -5.35 10.18 -40.15
N ASN A 186 -6.22 10.70 -41.02
CA ASN A 186 -6.48 10.13 -42.36
C ASN A 186 -6.71 8.60 -42.28
N GLY A 187 -7.39 8.15 -41.23
CA GLY A 187 -7.54 6.73 -40.88
C GLY A 187 -8.87 6.13 -41.34
N SER A 188 -9.03 4.82 -41.12
CA SER A 188 -10.28 4.11 -41.40
C SER A 188 -11.37 4.42 -40.35
N ASN A 189 -12.61 4.55 -40.83
CA ASN A 189 -13.79 4.76 -39.98
C ASN A 189 -14.20 3.47 -39.24
N GLY A 190 -15.00 3.65 -38.18
CA GLY A 190 -15.56 2.55 -37.37
C GLY A 190 -14.56 1.93 -36.39
N TYR A 191 -14.58 0.60 -36.30
CA TYR A 191 -13.85 -0.19 -35.30
C TYR A 191 -12.33 0.13 -35.21
N GLN A 192 -11.66 0.31 -36.35
CA GLN A 192 -10.21 0.56 -36.39
C GLN A 192 -9.83 1.96 -35.88
N GLY A 193 -10.71 2.96 -36.07
CA GLY A 193 -10.53 4.29 -35.52
C GLY A 193 -10.56 4.27 -33.99
N TRP A 194 -11.54 3.59 -33.41
CA TRP A 194 -11.62 3.39 -31.96
C TRP A 194 -10.45 2.60 -31.38
N ARG A 195 -10.01 1.52 -32.05
CA ARG A 195 -8.82 0.77 -31.65
C ARG A 195 -7.59 1.67 -31.57
N SER A 196 -7.40 2.49 -32.60
CA SER A 196 -6.27 3.41 -32.70
C SER A 196 -6.34 4.47 -31.61
N LEU A 197 -7.49 5.12 -31.41
CA LEU A 197 -7.66 6.11 -30.34
C LEU A 197 -7.38 5.51 -28.96
N MET A 198 -7.94 4.34 -28.67
CA MET A 198 -7.73 3.68 -27.37
C MET A 198 -6.26 3.28 -27.16
N SER A 199 -5.58 2.83 -28.21
CA SER A 199 -4.14 2.56 -28.15
C SER A 199 -3.31 3.81 -27.81
N HIS A 200 -3.68 4.99 -28.30
CA HIS A 200 -3.00 6.24 -27.91
C HIS A 200 -3.28 6.58 -26.45
N LEU A 201 -4.53 6.41 -25.99
CA LEU A 201 -4.88 6.62 -24.58
C LEU A 201 -4.13 5.67 -23.65
N PHE A 202 -3.92 4.41 -24.04
CA PHE A 202 -3.08 3.49 -23.29
C PHE A 202 -1.62 3.95 -23.22
N GLN A 203 -1.06 4.51 -24.29
CA GLN A 203 0.31 5.06 -24.24
C GLN A 203 0.47 6.18 -23.19
N TRP A 204 -0.58 6.98 -22.94
CA TRP A 204 -0.57 8.01 -21.89
C TRP A 204 -0.52 7.44 -20.46
N LEU A 205 -0.83 6.15 -20.25
CA LEU A 205 -0.66 5.48 -18.96
C LEU A 205 0.81 5.32 -18.56
N LYS A 206 1.75 5.40 -19.52
CA LYS A 206 3.20 5.33 -19.25
C LYS A 206 3.70 6.51 -18.43
N LEU A 207 3.04 7.67 -18.53
CA LEU A 207 3.43 8.89 -17.82
C LEU A 207 2.70 8.98 -16.49
N HIS A 208 3.43 8.80 -15.38
CA HIS A 208 2.86 8.78 -14.02
C HIS A 208 1.96 9.99 -13.70
N TYR A 209 2.33 11.20 -14.17
CA TYR A 209 1.56 12.42 -13.90
C TYR A 209 0.23 12.53 -14.68
N VAL A 210 0.12 11.83 -15.82
CA VAL A 210 -1.06 11.80 -16.72
C VAL A 210 -1.93 10.57 -16.46
N CYS A 211 -1.32 9.47 -16.03
CA CYS A 211 -1.94 8.16 -15.89
C CYS A 211 -3.32 8.16 -15.22
N PRO A 212 -3.57 8.87 -14.09
CA PRO A 212 -4.90 8.93 -13.49
C PRO A 212 -5.96 9.59 -14.39
N ALA A 213 -5.59 10.65 -15.12
CA ALA A 213 -6.49 11.33 -16.04
C ALA A 213 -6.78 10.47 -17.28
N ALA A 214 -5.75 9.83 -17.83
CA ALA A 214 -5.88 8.92 -18.97
C ALA A 214 -6.77 7.71 -18.62
N GLY A 215 -6.53 7.07 -17.48
CA GLY A 215 -7.35 5.96 -16.98
C GLY A 215 -8.82 6.36 -16.82
N LYS A 216 -9.09 7.54 -16.24
CA LYS A 216 -10.45 8.06 -16.12
C LYS A 216 -11.13 8.24 -17.48
N LEU A 217 -10.47 8.88 -18.45
CA LEU A 217 -11.02 9.08 -19.79
C LEU A 217 -11.30 7.74 -20.49
N ILE A 218 -10.39 6.77 -20.38
CA ILE A 218 -10.57 5.41 -20.93
C ILE A 218 -11.85 4.80 -20.39
N VAL A 219 -12.07 4.86 -19.07
CA VAL A 219 -13.27 4.33 -18.42
C VAL A 219 -14.52 5.10 -18.85
N SER A 220 -14.47 6.43 -18.91
CA SER A 220 -15.61 7.26 -19.36
C SER A 220 -16.01 6.95 -20.80
N LEU A 221 -15.06 6.81 -21.72
CA LEU A 221 -15.33 6.43 -23.11
C LEU A 221 -15.91 5.02 -23.19
N TYR A 222 -15.33 4.06 -22.46
CA TYR A 222 -15.84 2.70 -22.39
C TYR A 222 -17.29 2.65 -21.91
N LEU A 223 -17.61 3.32 -20.80
CA LEU A 223 -18.97 3.34 -20.26
C LEU A 223 -19.94 4.07 -21.19
N ALA A 224 -19.51 5.16 -21.83
CA ALA A 224 -20.32 5.85 -22.82
C ALA A 224 -20.68 4.95 -24.02
N TRP A 225 -19.76 4.09 -24.49
CA TRP A 225 -20.07 3.10 -25.52
C TRP A 225 -21.11 2.08 -25.05
N ARG A 226 -21.15 1.75 -23.76
CA ARG A 226 -22.09 0.76 -23.21
C ARG A 226 -23.48 1.33 -22.95
N GLN A 227 -23.63 2.65 -22.93
CA GLN A 227 -24.91 3.33 -22.78
C GLN A 227 -25.62 3.59 -24.12
N GLN A 228 -24.92 3.46 -25.25
CA GLN A 228 -25.50 3.58 -26.59
C GLN A 228 -25.91 2.18 -27.06
N ASP A 229 -27.21 1.86 -26.99
CA ASP A 229 -27.81 0.58 -27.43
C ASP A 229 -27.97 0.48 -28.97
N ASP A 230 -27.31 1.37 -29.72
CA ASP A 230 -27.58 1.54 -31.15
C ASP A 230 -26.68 0.63 -32.00
N GLU A 231 -27.23 -0.49 -32.50
CA GLU A 231 -26.58 -1.40 -33.46
C GLU A 231 -26.07 -0.68 -34.73
N ALA A 232 -26.57 0.54 -34.99
CA ALA A 232 -26.22 1.37 -36.14
C ALA A 232 -24.77 1.91 -36.11
N THR A 233 -24.10 1.93 -34.95
CA THR A 233 -22.70 2.35 -34.85
C THR A 233 -21.80 1.16 -34.53
N ALA A 234 -20.74 0.95 -35.32
CA ALA A 234 -19.75 -0.13 -35.15
C ALA A 234 -18.88 0.06 -33.87
N MET A 235 -19.52 0.07 -32.70
CA MET A 235 -18.87 0.24 -31.40
C MET A 235 -18.10 -1.03 -31.02
N PRO A 236 -16.96 -0.91 -30.33
CA PRO A 236 -16.14 -2.08 -29.98
C PRO A 236 -16.87 -3.01 -29.00
N SER A 237 -16.83 -4.32 -29.27
CA SER A 237 -17.31 -5.34 -28.33
C SER A 237 -16.48 -5.35 -27.04
N ARG A 238 -16.96 -6.06 -26.01
CA ARG A 238 -16.25 -6.18 -24.72
C ARG A 238 -14.98 -7.00 -24.88
N GLU A 239 -15.06 -8.04 -25.70
CA GLU A 239 -13.98 -8.94 -26.09
C GLU A 239 -12.90 -8.15 -26.82
N ALA A 240 -13.27 -7.37 -27.84
CA ALA A 240 -12.33 -6.55 -28.58
C ALA A 240 -11.61 -5.53 -27.68
N TRP A 241 -12.33 -4.83 -26.80
CA TRP A 241 -11.71 -3.86 -25.89
C TRP A 241 -10.75 -4.55 -24.91
N TYR A 242 -11.14 -5.69 -24.37
CA TYR A 242 -10.30 -6.47 -23.47
C TYR A 242 -9.03 -6.98 -24.18
N GLU A 243 -9.15 -7.49 -25.41
CA GLU A 243 -8.02 -7.92 -26.23
C GLU A 243 -7.02 -6.78 -26.49
N TRP A 244 -7.51 -5.55 -26.72
CA TRP A 244 -6.62 -4.39 -26.87
C TRP A 244 -5.87 -4.08 -25.58
N LEU A 245 -6.53 -4.21 -24.43
CA LEU A 245 -5.90 -4.03 -23.13
C LEU A 245 -4.86 -5.13 -22.89
N VAL A 246 -5.18 -6.40 -23.15
CA VAL A 246 -4.24 -7.52 -23.07
C VAL A 246 -3.01 -7.26 -23.94
N GLY A 247 -3.22 -6.89 -25.22
CA GLY A 247 -2.13 -6.56 -26.14
C GLY A 247 -1.23 -5.43 -25.64
N PHE A 248 -1.80 -4.41 -25.01
CA PHE A 248 -1.04 -3.33 -24.39
C PHE A 248 -0.22 -3.79 -23.18
N VAL A 249 -0.81 -4.58 -22.27
CA VAL A 249 -0.10 -5.06 -21.07
C VAL A 249 1.01 -6.04 -21.44
N CYS A 250 0.82 -6.90 -22.45
CA CYS A 250 1.88 -7.76 -22.97
C CYS A 250 3.11 -6.96 -23.43
N GLN A 251 2.92 -5.76 -23.97
CA GLN A 251 4.02 -4.86 -24.34
C GLN A 251 4.58 -4.05 -23.16
N GLN A 252 3.80 -3.89 -22.07
CA GLN A 252 4.14 -3.05 -20.92
C GLN A 252 3.70 -3.70 -19.57
N PRO A 253 4.33 -4.81 -19.13
CA PRO A 253 3.87 -5.55 -17.95
C PRO A 253 3.93 -4.74 -16.64
N LEU A 254 4.85 -3.77 -16.56
CA LEU A 254 5.04 -2.91 -15.39
C LEU A 254 3.83 -2.01 -15.09
N LEU A 255 2.92 -1.80 -16.06
CA LEU A 255 1.75 -0.95 -15.90
C LEU A 255 0.51 -1.68 -15.33
N LEU A 256 0.66 -2.96 -14.96
CA LEU A 256 -0.44 -3.76 -14.42
C LEU A 256 -1.11 -3.11 -13.19
N GLU A 257 -0.32 -2.59 -12.24
CA GLU A 257 -0.85 -1.91 -11.06
C GLU A 257 -1.58 -0.60 -11.43
N SER A 258 -1.08 0.14 -12.42
CA SER A 258 -1.75 1.34 -12.94
C SER A 258 -3.11 1.00 -13.54
N ILE A 259 -3.21 -0.08 -14.33
CA ILE A 259 -4.47 -0.55 -14.91
C ILE A 259 -5.44 -0.99 -13.83
N LYS A 260 -4.95 -1.71 -12.82
CA LYS A 260 -5.75 -2.12 -11.67
C LYS A 260 -6.39 -0.92 -10.96
N ASN A 261 -5.58 0.11 -10.68
CA ASN A 261 -5.99 1.25 -9.86
C ASN A 261 -6.78 2.32 -10.64
N TYR A 262 -6.49 2.52 -11.93
CA TYR A 262 -7.04 3.62 -12.72
C TYR A 262 -8.00 3.20 -13.83
N ILE A 263 -8.12 1.89 -14.14
CA ILE A 263 -9.09 1.37 -15.11
C ILE A 263 -10.08 0.43 -14.40
N PHE A 264 -9.63 -0.72 -13.89
CA PHE A 264 -10.55 -1.71 -13.32
C PHE A 264 -11.28 -1.19 -12.09
N LEU A 265 -10.56 -0.61 -11.12
CA LEU A 265 -11.19 -0.14 -9.88
C LEU A 265 -12.25 0.96 -10.13
N PRO A 266 -11.99 2.01 -10.94
CA PRO A 266 -13.02 2.99 -11.28
C PRO A 266 -14.17 2.40 -12.08
N LEU A 267 -13.90 1.55 -13.08
CA LEU A 267 -14.94 0.92 -13.91
C LEU A 267 -15.88 0.07 -13.05
N PHE A 268 -15.32 -0.75 -12.15
CA PHE A 268 -16.09 -1.64 -11.29
C PHE A 268 -16.90 -0.91 -10.23
N LYS A 269 -16.47 0.28 -9.82
CA LYS A 269 -17.23 1.15 -8.92
C LYS A 269 -18.31 1.97 -9.63
N ALA A 270 -18.09 2.34 -10.89
CA ALA A 270 -19.00 3.19 -11.64
C ALA A 270 -20.25 2.44 -12.11
N ASP A 271 -20.11 1.23 -12.63
CA ASP A 271 -21.22 0.40 -13.08
C ASP A 271 -20.97 -1.08 -12.76
N GLY A 272 -21.63 -1.58 -11.71
CA GLY A 272 -21.50 -2.97 -11.26
C GLY A 272 -22.05 -4.00 -12.26
N ASN A 273 -23.07 -3.63 -13.04
CA ASN A 273 -23.68 -4.54 -14.02
C ASN A 273 -22.75 -4.73 -15.22
N GLU A 274 -22.18 -3.63 -15.71
CA GLU A 274 -21.21 -3.68 -16.81
C GLU A 274 -19.90 -4.33 -16.39
N ALA A 275 -19.43 -4.06 -15.17
CA ALA A 275 -18.28 -4.74 -14.59
C ALA A 275 -18.47 -6.26 -14.53
N MET A 276 -19.67 -6.73 -14.17
CA MET A 276 -20.00 -8.15 -14.18
C MET A 276 -19.96 -8.75 -15.59
N ARG A 277 -20.50 -8.07 -16.59
CA ARG A 277 -20.44 -8.51 -17.99
C ARG A 277 -18.99 -8.61 -18.47
N LEU A 278 -18.17 -7.61 -18.18
CA LEU A 278 -16.74 -7.61 -18.51
C LEU A 278 -15.99 -8.75 -17.80
N LEU A 279 -16.22 -8.97 -16.51
CA LEU A 279 -15.58 -10.07 -15.77
C LEU A 279 -15.94 -11.45 -16.34
N ARG A 280 -17.16 -11.64 -16.87
CA ARG A 280 -17.55 -12.87 -17.58
C ARG A 280 -16.77 -13.07 -18.87
N VAL A 281 -16.54 -11.99 -19.64
CA VAL A 281 -15.70 -12.03 -20.84
C VAL A 281 -14.26 -12.41 -20.49
N ILE A 282 -13.71 -11.78 -19.46
CA ILE A 282 -12.34 -12.05 -18.97
C ILE A 282 -12.19 -13.52 -18.57
N LYS A 283 -13.18 -14.08 -17.86
CA LYS A 283 -13.18 -15.51 -17.50
C LYS A 283 -13.37 -16.44 -18.71
N GLY A 284 -14.18 -16.03 -19.70
CA GLY A 284 -14.49 -16.85 -20.88
C GLY A 284 -13.32 -17.04 -21.85
N GLN A 285 -12.42 -16.05 -21.95
CA GLN A 285 -11.24 -16.12 -22.83
C GLN A 285 -10.13 -17.08 -22.35
N GLU A 286 -10.31 -17.77 -21.22
CA GLU A 286 -9.36 -18.77 -20.70
C GLU A 286 -9.29 -20.06 -21.55
N THR A 287 -10.23 -20.31 -22.47
CA THR A 287 -10.29 -21.58 -23.23
C THR A 287 -9.26 -21.69 -24.37
N THR A 288 -8.48 -20.65 -24.67
CA THR A 288 -7.61 -20.63 -25.87
C THR A 288 -6.10 -20.54 -25.61
N SER A 289 -5.63 -20.45 -24.36
CA SER A 289 -4.19 -20.23 -24.08
C SER A 289 -3.54 -21.28 -23.17
N ALA A 290 -3.99 -22.54 -23.26
CA ALA A 290 -3.38 -23.68 -22.54
C ALA A 290 -2.09 -24.21 -23.19
N ALA A 291 -1.44 -23.47 -24.09
CA ALA A 291 -0.23 -23.91 -24.76
C ALA A 291 0.91 -22.89 -24.62
N ALA A 292 1.87 -23.26 -23.75
CA ALA A 292 3.31 -23.02 -23.85
C ALA A 292 3.85 -21.56 -23.89
N SER A 293 4.52 -21.16 -22.82
CA SER A 293 5.97 -20.86 -22.82
C SER A 293 6.42 -20.47 -21.41
N PHE A 294 7.70 -20.70 -21.09
CA PHE A 294 8.37 -20.35 -19.83
C PHE A 294 8.47 -18.82 -19.56
N GLY A 295 7.51 -18.02 -20.04
CA GLY A 295 7.41 -16.59 -19.85
C GLY A 295 6.41 -16.19 -18.77
N VAL A 296 6.47 -14.92 -18.36
CA VAL A 296 5.43 -14.31 -17.53
C VAL A 296 4.14 -14.28 -18.33
N ASP A 297 3.15 -15.10 -17.93
CA ASP A 297 1.81 -15.11 -18.51
C ASP A 297 1.07 -13.80 -18.14
N THR A 298 1.37 -12.76 -18.91
CA THR A 298 0.88 -11.40 -18.73
C THR A 298 -0.65 -11.32 -18.92
N PRO A 299 -1.26 -12.06 -19.85
CA PRO A 299 -2.71 -12.25 -19.87
C PRO A 299 -3.27 -12.79 -18.54
N THR A 300 -2.70 -13.86 -18.00
CA THR A 300 -3.14 -14.43 -16.70
C THR A 300 -2.96 -13.44 -15.56
N LEU A 301 -1.87 -12.65 -15.54
CA LEU A 301 -1.69 -11.58 -14.55
C LEU A 301 -2.77 -10.50 -14.64
N LEU A 302 -3.17 -10.10 -15.85
CA LEU A 302 -4.24 -9.13 -16.07
C LEU A 302 -5.60 -9.68 -15.64
N GLN A 303 -5.88 -10.94 -15.95
CA GLN A 303 -7.09 -11.65 -15.50
C GLN A 303 -7.15 -11.70 -13.97
N LEU A 304 -6.06 -12.13 -13.32
CA LEU A 304 -5.96 -12.17 -11.87
C LEU A 304 -6.12 -10.79 -11.23
N ALA A 305 -5.54 -9.75 -11.82
CA ALA A 305 -5.70 -8.37 -11.34
C ALA A 305 -7.16 -7.88 -11.48
N ALA A 306 -7.85 -8.24 -12.57
CA ALA A 306 -9.26 -7.96 -12.75
C ALA A 306 -10.10 -8.71 -11.69
N LEU A 307 -9.87 -10.01 -11.50
CA LEU A 307 -10.58 -10.82 -10.50
C LEU A 307 -10.32 -10.32 -9.07
N GLU A 308 -9.08 -9.97 -8.73
CA GLU A 308 -8.71 -9.40 -7.42
C GLU A 308 -9.47 -8.11 -7.16
N THR A 309 -9.52 -7.22 -8.17
CA THR A 309 -10.23 -5.94 -8.08
C THR A 309 -11.75 -6.17 -7.96
N GLY A 310 -12.30 -7.09 -8.75
CA GLY A 310 -13.69 -7.52 -8.67
C GLY A 310 -14.04 -8.08 -7.29
N LYS A 311 -13.13 -8.83 -6.66
CA LYS A 311 -13.33 -9.34 -5.30
C LYS A 311 -13.36 -8.22 -4.26
N LYS A 312 -12.46 -7.23 -4.37
CA LYS A 312 -12.44 -6.06 -3.46
C LYS A 312 -13.72 -5.22 -3.49
N VAL A 313 -14.39 -5.15 -4.64
CA VAL A 313 -15.67 -4.43 -4.77
C VAL A 313 -16.90 -5.33 -4.57
N GLY A 314 -16.73 -6.63 -4.31
CA GLY A 314 -17.84 -7.57 -4.03
C GLY A 314 -18.50 -8.20 -5.27
N LEU A 315 -17.88 -8.11 -6.44
CA LEU A 315 -18.36 -8.70 -7.70
C LEU A 315 -17.88 -10.15 -7.95
N VAL A 316 -16.85 -10.59 -7.22
CA VAL A 316 -16.30 -11.96 -7.32
C VAL A 316 -16.56 -12.71 -6.01
N GLU A 317 -16.99 -13.97 -6.13
CA GLU A 317 -17.33 -14.85 -5.00
C GLU A 317 -16.14 -15.72 -4.56
N GLU A 318 -16.24 -16.26 -3.34
CA GLU A 318 -15.27 -17.25 -2.83
C GLU A 318 -15.38 -18.57 -3.62
N PRO A 319 -14.29 -19.37 -3.71
CA PRO A 319 -14.37 -20.70 -4.29
C PRO A 319 -15.23 -21.58 -3.37
N ASP A 320 -16.40 -22.01 -3.85
CA ASP A 320 -17.26 -22.97 -3.16
C ASP A 320 -17.44 -24.18 -4.07
N LEU A 321 -17.20 -25.37 -3.51
CA LEU A 321 -17.33 -26.66 -4.18
C LEU A 321 -18.80 -27.00 -4.28
N ASP A 322 -19.46 -26.57 -5.36
CA ASP A 322 -20.55 -27.33 -5.99
C ASP A 322 -20.95 -26.71 -7.33
N GLU A 323 -20.87 -27.52 -8.38
CA GLU A 323 -21.26 -27.21 -9.77
C GLU A 323 -22.80 -27.13 -9.96
N GLY A 324 -23.58 -27.27 -8.88
CA GLY A 324 -25.01 -27.61 -8.97
C GLY A 324 -26.04 -26.48 -8.85
N HIS A 325 -25.67 -25.21 -8.61
CA HIS A 325 -26.68 -24.16 -8.31
C HIS A 325 -26.62 -22.91 -9.20
N LYS A 326 -27.83 -22.57 -9.67
CA LYS A 326 -28.28 -21.50 -10.59
C LYS A 326 -27.50 -20.19 -10.48
N GLU A 327 -27.25 -19.61 -11.65
CA GLU A 327 -26.71 -18.27 -11.95
C GLU A 327 -26.52 -17.35 -10.75
N SER A 328 -25.34 -17.42 -10.13
CA SER A 328 -24.90 -16.37 -9.20
C SER A 328 -24.66 -15.07 -9.97
N TRP A 329 -25.11 -13.94 -9.41
CA TRP A 329 -24.78 -12.60 -9.91
C TRP A 329 -23.26 -12.34 -9.93
N ALA A 330 -22.40 -13.16 -9.29
CA ALA A 330 -20.95 -12.96 -9.21
C ALA A 330 -20.18 -13.97 -10.06
N VAL A 331 -18.98 -13.59 -10.47
CA VAL A 331 -18.02 -14.51 -11.09
C VAL A 331 -17.40 -15.37 -10.00
N ARG A 332 -17.54 -16.70 -10.11
CA ARG A 332 -16.88 -17.67 -9.23
C ARG A 332 -15.48 -18.01 -9.73
N VAL A 333 -14.52 -18.12 -8.83
CA VAL A 333 -13.16 -18.61 -9.13
C VAL A 333 -13.15 -20.12 -8.98
N ASP A 334 -12.64 -20.84 -9.99
CA ASP A 334 -12.49 -22.30 -9.96
C ASP A 334 -11.35 -22.70 -9.02
N GLU A 335 -11.63 -23.59 -8.07
CA GLU A 335 -10.65 -24.09 -7.10
C GLU A 335 -9.45 -24.75 -7.76
N ARG A 336 -9.65 -25.62 -8.76
CA ARG A 336 -8.55 -26.38 -9.39
C ARG A 336 -7.60 -25.43 -10.12
N LYS A 337 -8.16 -24.43 -10.80
CA LYS A 337 -7.38 -23.38 -11.44
C LYS A 337 -6.63 -22.55 -10.40
N LEU A 338 -7.29 -22.13 -9.33
CA LEU A 338 -6.67 -21.33 -8.28
C LEU A 338 -5.54 -22.08 -7.57
N ASP A 339 -5.71 -23.38 -7.33
CA ASP A 339 -4.67 -24.25 -6.79
C ASP A 339 -3.43 -24.28 -7.71
N SER A 340 -3.63 -24.41 -9.02
CA SER A 340 -2.52 -24.39 -9.99
C SER A 340 -1.81 -23.03 -10.04
N LEU A 341 -2.55 -21.92 -9.91
CA LEU A 341 -2.02 -20.57 -9.90
C LEU A 341 -1.22 -20.27 -8.62
N LEU A 342 -1.63 -20.84 -7.49
CA LEU A 342 -0.88 -20.73 -6.23
C LEU A 342 0.42 -21.54 -6.26
N ALA A 343 0.48 -22.60 -7.06
CA ALA A 343 1.69 -23.39 -7.31
C ALA A 343 2.55 -22.89 -8.50
N HIS A 344 2.17 -21.77 -9.12
CA HIS A 344 2.78 -21.31 -10.36
C HIS A 344 4.25 -20.88 -10.18
N SER A 345 5.08 -21.07 -11.22
CA SER A 345 6.52 -20.73 -11.18
C SER A 345 6.78 -19.22 -10.97
N SER A 346 5.96 -18.36 -11.58
CA SER A 346 6.04 -16.91 -11.43
C SER A 346 5.56 -16.41 -10.06
N HIS A 347 6.43 -15.68 -9.35
CA HIS A 347 6.12 -14.98 -8.09
C HIS A 347 4.91 -14.06 -8.20
N GLN A 348 4.78 -13.30 -9.29
CA GLN A 348 3.69 -12.34 -9.45
C GLN A 348 2.32 -13.03 -9.56
N VAL A 349 2.26 -14.16 -10.27
CA VAL A 349 1.05 -14.98 -10.38
C VAL A 349 0.66 -15.52 -9.01
N ARG A 350 1.62 -16.11 -8.27
CA ARG A 350 1.39 -16.61 -6.91
C ARG A 350 0.89 -15.52 -5.96
N VAL A 351 1.49 -14.32 -5.98
CA VAL A 351 1.07 -13.19 -5.13
C VAL A 351 -0.33 -12.71 -5.48
N LEU A 352 -0.69 -12.61 -6.76
CA LEU A 352 -2.03 -12.19 -7.17
C LEU A 352 -3.08 -13.27 -6.85
N ALA A 353 -2.78 -14.54 -7.06
CA ALA A 353 -3.65 -15.65 -6.67
C ALA A 353 -3.87 -15.68 -5.14
N PHE A 354 -2.80 -15.47 -4.36
CA PHE A 354 -2.90 -15.35 -2.91
C PHE A 354 -3.71 -14.11 -2.49
N SER A 355 -3.51 -12.97 -3.16
CA SER A 355 -4.31 -11.77 -2.93
C SER A 355 -5.78 -11.99 -3.27
N LEU A 356 -6.07 -12.73 -4.34
CA LEU A 356 -7.42 -13.09 -4.76
C LEU A 356 -8.08 -13.99 -3.72
N LEU A 357 -7.37 -14.90 -3.06
CA LEU A 357 -7.93 -15.66 -1.93
C LEU A 357 -8.27 -14.75 -0.75
N ILE A 358 -7.37 -13.83 -0.40
CA ILE A 358 -7.47 -13.05 0.83
C ILE A 358 -8.43 -11.86 0.73
N SER A 359 -8.46 -11.20 -0.43
CA SER A 359 -9.24 -9.98 -0.67
C SER A 359 -10.73 -10.19 -0.42
N SER A 360 -11.38 -9.17 0.13
CA SER A 360 -12.82 -9.14 0.37
C SER A 360 -13.28 -7.68 0.51
N PRO A 361 -14.54 -7.35 0.19
CA PRO A 361 -15.09 -6.02 0.44
C PRO A 361 -15.20 -5.69 1.93
N SER A 362 -15.18 -6.69 2.81
CA SER A 362 -15.17 -6.53 4.26
C SER A 362 -14.07 -7.36 4.91
N THR A 363 -13.37 -6.76 5.87
CA THR A 363 -12.37 -7.41 6.72
C THR A 363 -12.98 -8.38 7.74
N THR A 364 -14.31 -8.47 7.85
CA THR A 364 -14.98 -9.40 8.77
C THR A 364 -15.77 -10.48 8.04
N ARG A 365 -15.71 -10.51 6.70
CA ARG A 365 -16.40 -11.52 5.91
C ARG A 365 -15.73 -12.89 6.11
N PRO A 366 -16.48 -13.95 6.46
CA PRO A 366 -15.92 -15.30 6.55
C PRO A 366 -15.31 -15.79 5.23
N TYR A 367 -14.36 -16.70 5.32
CA TYR A 367 -13.81 -17.47 4.19
C TYR A 367 -14.64 -18.73 3.94
N SER A 368 -14.64 -19.22 2.70
CA SER A 368 -15.08 -20.60 2.42
C SER A 368 -14.09 -21.62 2.98
N SER A 369 -14.58 -22.84 3.25
CA SER A 369 -13.72 -23.95 3.69
C SER A 369 -12.61 -24.23 2.68
N THR A 370 -12.95 -24.26 1.38
CA THR A 370 -12.00 -24.40 0.27
C THR A 370 -10.90 -23.35 0.29
N ALA A 371 -11.24 -22.07 0.46
CA ALA A 371 -10.25 -20.99 0.50
C ALA A 371 -9.23 -21.21 1.64
N LEU A 372 -9.71 -21.62 2.82
CA LEU A 372 -8.84 -21.94 3.96
C LEU A 372 -7.97 -23.18 3.69
N GLN A 373 -8.49 -24.21 3.02
CA GLN A 373 -7.70 -25.38 2.63
C GLN A 373 -6.57 -25.03 1.65
N LEU A 374 -6.85 -24.20 0.64
CA LEU A 374 -5.82 -23.71 -0.29
C LEU A 374 -4.75 -22.88 0.43
N LEU A 375 -5.16 -22.01 1.37
CA LEU A 375 -4.21 -21.29 2.22
C LEU A 375 -3.34 -22.27 3.03
N ARG A 376 -3.93 -23.32 3.62
CA ARG A 376 -3.20 -24.35 4.36
C ARG A 376 -2.16 -25.06 3.50
N LYS A 377 -2.51 -25.37 2.25
CA LYS A 377 -1.66 -26.09 1.30
C LYS A 377 -0.42 -25.30 0.89
N HIS A 378 -0.57 -24.01 0.60
CA HIS A 378 0.48 -23.23 -0.08
C HIS A 378 1.35 -22.35 0.84
N LEU A 379 0.84 -21.93 2.01
CA LEU A 379 1.54 -20.99 2.91
C LEU A 379 2.98 -21.41 3.27
N ALA A 380 3.21 -22.71 3.47
CA ALA A 380 4.54 -23.23 3.81
C ALA A 380 5.59 -22.92 2.73
N THR A 381 5.23 -23.12 1.45
CA THR A 381 6.14 -22.84 0.33
C THR A 381 6.42 -21.34 0.21
N PHE A 382 5.43 -20.49 0.52
CA PHE A 382 5.61 -19.05 0.36
C PHE A 382 6.48 -18.45 1.47
N PHE A 383 6.39 -18.97 2.69
CA PHE A 383 7.22 -18.53 3.82
C PHE A 383 8.66 -19.01 3.68
N ALA A 384 8.90 -20.11 2.96
CA ALA A 384 10.23 -20.67 2.69
C ALA A 384 10.92 -20.09 1.45
N ASP A 385 10.21 -19.27 0.65
CA ASP A 385 10.71 -18.77 -0.64
C ASP A 385 11.97 -17.90 -0.48
N SER A 386 12.95 -18.04 -1.38
CA SER A 386 14.22 -17.30 -1.30
C SER A 386 14.09 -15.82 -1.65
N ASP A 387 13.11 -15.42 -2.45
CA ASP A 387 12.95 -14.03 -2.89
C ASP A 387 12.39 -13.12 -1.78
N ALA A 388 13.17 -12.12 -1.37
CA ALA A 388 12.80 -11.25 -0.26
C ALA A 388 11.58 -10.37 -0.57
N LYS A 389 11.43 -9.91 -1.82
CA LYS A 389 10.30 -9.06 -2.24
C LYS A 389 9.00 -9.85 -2.20
N PHE A 390 9.00 -11.06 -2.73
CA PHE A 390 7.89 -12.00 -2.67
C PHE A 390 7.49 -12.29 -1.23
N ARG A 391 8.45 -12.62 -0.34
CA ARG A 391 8.16 -12.83 1.09
C ARG A 391 7.53 -11.60 1.75
N VAL A 392 7.97 -10.38 1.41
CA VAL A 392 7.37 -9.14 1.95
C VAL A 392 5.92 -8.98 1.48
N GLU A 393 5.64 -9.20 0.20
CA GLU A 393 4.28 -9.12 -0.37
C GLU A 393 3.35 -10.18 0.24
N VAL A 394 3.81 -11.43 0.35
CA VAL A 394 3.09 -12.54 1.00
C VAL A 394 2.84 -12.24 2.47
N THR A 395 3.86 -11.84 3.22
CA THR A 395 3.71 -11.55 4.66
C THR A 395 2.72 -10.42 4.87
N SER A 396 2.73 -9.39 4.01
CA SER A 396 1.75 -8.32 4.07
C SER A 396 0.31 -8.83 3.93
N ARG A 397 0.06 -9.70 2.94
CA ARG A 397 -1.25 -10.34 2.71
C ARG A 397 -1.64 -11.30 3.82
N ALA A 398 -0.69 -12.06 4.37
CA ALA A 398 -0.93 -12.95 5.51
C ALA A 398 -1.39 -12.18 6.76
N ARG A 399 -0.96 -10.92 6.95
CA ARG A 399 -1.52 -10.04 8.00
C ARG A 399 -2.99 -9.73 7.77
N ASP A 400 -3.37 -9.41 6.53
CA ASP A 400 -4.78 -9.14 6.17
C ASP A 400 -5.63 -10.40 6.30
N MET A 401 -5.08 -11.56 5.94
CA MET A 401 -5.69 -12.86 6.17
C MET A 401 -5.98 -13.11 7.66
N PHE A 402 -4.98 -12.93 8.52
CA PHE A 402 -5.15 -13.09 9.96
C PHE A 402 -6.25 -12.17 10.52
N LYS A 403 -6.20 -10.87 10.17
CA LYS A 403 -7.25 -9.90 10.56
C LYS A 403 -8.63 -10.37 10.11
N ARG A 404 -8.75 -10.90 8.89
CA ARG A 404 -10.01 -11.37 8.34
C ARG A 404 -10.53 -12.63 9.03
N VAL A 405 -9.67 -13.59 9.35
CA VAL A 405 -10.05 -14.77 10.14
C VAL A 405 -10.54 -14.36 11.52
N ARG A 406 -9.82 -13.49 12.23
CA ARG A 406 -10.24 -12.97 13.56
C ARG A 406 -11.56 -12.18 13.47
N GLY A 407 -11.68 -11.32 12.47
CA GLY A 407 -12.90 -10.55 12.19
C GLY A 407 -14.11 -11.45 11.89
N ALA A 408 -13.91 -12.51 11.11
CA ALA A 408 -14.94 -13.49 10.79
C ALA A 408 -15.42 -14.23 12.04
N ILE A 409 -14.50 -14.72 12.89
CA ILE A 409 -14.85 -15.38 14.15
C ILE A 409 -15.69 -14.45 15.05
N SER A 410 -15.28 -13.18 15.20
CA SER A 410 -16.01 -12.20 16.01
C SER A 410 -17.43 -11.95 15.49
N VAL A 411 -17.60 -11.83 14.16
CA VAL A 411 -18.92 -11.63 13.56
C VAL A 411 -19.77 -12.89 13.65
N LEU A 412 -19.20 -14.07 13.42
CA LEU A 412 -19.90 -15.36 13.52
C LEU A 412 -20.43 -15.58 14.93
N LYS A 413 -19.60 -15.46 15.97
CA LYS A 413 -20.00 -15.54 17.38
C LYS A 413 -21.14 -14.58 17.74
N ARG A 414 -21.14 -13.37 17.16
CA ARG A 414 -22.21 -12.37 17.38
C ARG A 414 -23.49 -12.68 16.59
N SER A 415 -23.36 -13.30 15.42
CA SER A 415 -24.48 -13.58 14.51
C SER A 415 -25.26 -14.83 14.90
N ILE A 416 -24.62 -15.85 15.47
CA ILE A 416 -25.25 -17.11 15.90
C ILE A 416 -26.42 -16.87 16.87
N PRO A 417 -26.26 -16.10 17.98
CA PRO A 417 -27.38 -15.81 18.88
C PRO A 417 -28.53 -15.06 18.22
N ARG A 418 -28.23 -14.18 17.25
CA ARG A 418 -29.22 -13.39 16.51
C ARG A 418 -30.03 -14.28 15.55
N ALA A 419 -29.36 -15.18 14.84
CA ALA A 419 -30.00 -16.18 14.00
C ALA A 419 -30.91 -17.09 14.83
N ARG A 420 -30.42 -17.56 15.99
CA ARG A 420 -31.21 -18.35 16.95
C ARG A 420 -32.46 -17.63 17.44
N ALA A 421 -32.35 -16.36 17.82
CA ALA A 421 -33.49 -15.56 18.28
C ALA A 421 -34.54 -15.38 17.16
N LYS A 422 -34.09 -15.15 15.93
CA LYS A 422 -34.98 -15.01 14.77
C LYS A 422 -35.68 -16.32 14.39
N ALA A 423 -34.96 -17.45 14.43
CA ALA A 423 -35.54 -18.77 14.19
C ALA A 423 -36.64 -19.11 15.21
N ARG A 424 -36.43 -18.75 16.49
CA ARG A 424 -37.44 -18.90 17.55
C ARG A 424 -38.70 -18.06 17.32
N GLN A 425 -38.57 -16.86 16.75
CA GLN A 425 -39.71 -16.00 16.39
C GLN A 425 -40.47 -16.49 15.15
N ALA A 426 -39.80 -17.20 14.24
CA ALA A 426 -40.38 -17.64 12.96
C ALA A 426 -41.12 -19.00 13.02
N GLY A 427 -41.10 -19.71 14.15
CA GLY A 427 -41.89 -20.94 14.37
C GLY A 427 -41.61 -22.10 13.38
N SER A 428 -40.49 -22.08 12.66
CA SER A 428 -40.19 -22.99 11.55
C SER A 428 -39.06 -23.95 11.90
N VAL A 429 -39.36 -25.25 11.86
CA VAL A 429 -38.38 -26.34 11.86
C VAL A 429 -37.84 -26.46 10.43
N ASP A 430 -36.74 -25.77 10.14
CA ASP A 430 -36.14 -25.76 8.80
C ASP A 430 -35.37 -27.08 8.55
N LYS A 431 -36.05 -28.06 7.94
CA LYS A 431 -35.41 -29.17 7.22
C LYS A 431 -34.92 -28.66 5.86
N ARG A 432 -33.80 -27.94 5.84
CA ARG A 432 -33.04 -27.66 4.62
C ARG A 432 -31.66 -28.27 4.78
N GLU A 433 -31.50 -29.45 4.21
CA GLU A 433 -30.24 -30.19 4.14
C GLU A 433 -29.15 -29.34 3.45
N THR A 434 -27.92 -29.49 3.97
CA THR A 434 -26.61 -29.26 3.33
C THR A 434 -26.62 -28.51 1.99
N GLN A 435 -26.87 -27.20 2.02
CA GLN A 435 -26.50 -26.30 0.92
C GLN A 435 -25.17 -25.60 1.22
N PRO A 436 -24.31 -25.36 0.22
CA PRO A 436 -23.06 -24.62 0.36
C PRO A 436 -23.29 -23.17 0.80
N ILE A 437 -22.32 -22.59 1.53
CA ILE A 437 -22.47 -21.31 2.22
C ILE A 437 -22.34 -20.15 1.21
N VAL A 438 -23.48 -19.62 0.74
CA VAL A 438 -23.47 -18.43 -0.12
C VAL A 438 -23.35 -17.16 0.73
N TYR A 439 -22.13 -16.64 0.92
CA TYR A 439 -21.80 -15.45 1.72
C TYR A 439 -22.33 -14.10 1.19
N ARG A 440 -23.39 -14.09 0.37
CA ARG A 440 -24.13 -12.87 -0.02
C ARG A 440 -25.30 -12.58 0.91
N ALA A 441 -25.79 -13.58 1.64
CA ALA A 441 -26.87 -13.37 2.59
C ALA A 441 -26.36 -12.59 3.81
N ASN A 442 -27.18 -11.69 4.34
CA ASN A 442 -27.03 -11.21 5.72
C ASN A 442 -26.80 -12.45 6.59
N LEU A 443 -25.65 -12.58 7.27
CA LEU A 443 -25.28 -13.80 8.02
C LEU A 443 -26.38 -14.28 8.98
N VAL A 444 -27.20 -13.34 9.47
CA VAL A 444 -28.38 -13.58 10.32
C VAL A 444 -29.49 -14.40 9.63
N MET A 445 -29.46 -14.54 8.31
CA MET A 445 -30.42 -15.31 7.51
C MET A 445 -30.00 -16.77 7.31
N LEU A 446 -28.76 -17.13 7.64
CA LEU A 446 -28.28 -18.50 7.47
C LEU A 446 -28.75 -19.38 8.65
N PRO A 447 -29.01 -20.68 8.40
CA PRO A 447 -29.28 -21.65 9.46
C PRO A 447 -28.18 -21.67 10.52
N GLU A 448 -28.58 -21.85 11.79
CA GLU A 448 -27.65 -21.88 12.92
C GLU A 448 -26.56 -22.95 12.77
N ALA A 449 -26.93 -24.15 12.29
CA ALA A 449 -25.99 -25.24 12.06
C ALA A 449 -24.88 -24.87 11.06
N GLN A 450 -25.21 -24.12 10.00
CA GLN A 450 -24.24 -23.65 9.02
C GLN A 450 -23.32 -22.57 9.61
N LEU A 451 -23.86 -21.67 10.43
CA LEU A 451 -23.06 -20.66 11.12
C LEU A 451 -22.10 -21.28 12.15
N ASN A 452 -22.53 -22.33 12.85
CA ASN A 452 -21.68 -23.07 13.78
C ASN A 452 -20.56 -23.83 13.05
N SER A 453 -20.89 -24.57 11.99
CA SER A 453 -19.86 -25.23 11.16
C SER A 453 -18.88 -24.21 10.57
N CYS A 454 -19.39 -23.04 10.15
CA CYS A 454 -18.58 -21.92 9.70
C CYS A 454 -17.62 -21.42 10.77
N LEU A 455 -18.10 -21.23 11.99
CA LEU A 455 -17.28 -20.83 13.11
C LEU A 455 -16.19 -21.88 13.41
N GLU A 456 -16.56 -23.16 13.49
CA GLU A 456 -15.67 -24.27 13.80
C GLU A 456 -14.46 -24.31 12.88
N TYR A 457 -14.65 -24.34 11.55
CA TYR A 457 -13.51 -24.44 10.64
C TYR A 457 -12.64 -23.17 10.63
N HIS A 458 -13.18 -22.00 11.00
CA HIS A 458 -12.37 -20.78 11.17
C HIS A 458 -11.53 -20.82 12.45
N GLU A 459 -12.08 -21.31 13.55
CA GLU A 459 -11.36 -21.51 14.81
C GLU A 459 -10.26 -22.57 14.63
N GLU A 460 -10.54 -23.67 13.93
CA GLU A 460 -9.55 -24.67 13.53
C GLU A 460 -8.46 -24.10 12.62
N PHE A 461 -8.82 -23.22 11.68
CA PHE A 461 -7.83 -22.58 10.81
C PHE A 461 -6.93 -21.64 11.61
N LEU A 462 -7.48 -20.86 12.53
CA LEU A 462 -6.70 -20.00 13.43
C LEU A 462 -5.70 -20.82 14.25
N ALA A 463 -6.17 -21.89 14.90
CA ALA A 463 -5.31 -22.79 15.67
C ALA A 463 -4.23 -23.45 14.79
N TRP A 464 -4.62 -23.92 13.60
CA TRP A 464 -3.68 -24.47 12.62
C TRP A 464 -2.62 -23.43 12.20
N TYR A 465 -3.01 -22.18 11.94
CA TYR A 465 -2.11 -21.14 11.44
C TYR A 465 -1.07 -20.76 12.49
N LEU A 466 -1.50 -20.60 13.75
CA LEU A 466 -0.57 -20.37 14.86
C LEU A 466 0.37 -21.56 15.06
N GLY A 467 -0.16 -22.79 15.06
CA GLY A 467 0.67 -23.99 15.12
C GLY A 467 1.63 -24.11 13.92
N PHE A 468 1.22 -23.69 12.72
CA PHE A 468 2.06 -23.61 11.54
C PHE A 468 3.23 -22.65 11.76
N LEU A 469 2.96 -21.42 12.21
CA LEU A 469 4.00 -20.43 12.52
C LEU A 469 5.01 -20.99 13.54
N CYS A 470 4.54 -21.61 14.63
CA CYS A 470 5.41 -22.24 15.61
C CYS A 470 6.34 -23.31 14.98
N ARG A 471 5.81 -24.16 14.09
CA ARG A 471 6.62 -25.18 13.38
C ARG A 471 7.63 -24.57 12.40
N GLN A 472 7.37 -23.38 11.87
CA GLN A 472 8.32 -22.66 11.02
C GLN A 472 9.48 -22.03 11.82
N LEU A 473 9.37 -21.96 13.15
CA LEU A 473 10.39 -21.43 14.07
C LEU A 473 11.29 -22.52 14.67
N GLY A 474 11.13 -23.78 14.25
CA GLY A 474 11.97 -24.88 14.73
C GLY A 474 13.45 -24.69 14.37
N PRO A 475 14.37 -25.37 15.07
CA PRO A 475 15.82 -25.20 14.91
C PRO A 475 16.34 -25.62 13.52
N THR A 476 15.60 -26.47 12.79
CA THR A 476 15.97 -26.93 11.44
C THR A 476 15.37 -26.08 10.33
N ALA A 477 14.65 -25.00 10.66
CA ALA A 477 14.07 -24.13 9.66
C ALA A 477 15.12 -23.14 9.11
N SER A 478 14.97 -22.75 7.85
CA SER A 478 15.86 -21.78 7.22
C SER A 478 15.57 -20.35 7.71
N TYR A 479 16.53 -19.45 7.51
CA TYR A 479 16.35 -18.02 7.77
C TYR A 479 15.05 -17.46 7.17
N GLN A 480 14.71 -17.82 5.92
CA GLN A 480 13.49 -17.35 5.25
C GLN A 480 12.23 -17.71 6.04
N ARG A 481 12.17 -18.94 6.56
CA ARG A 481 11.05 -19.45 7.35
C ARG A 481 10.97 -18.76 8.71
N HIS A 482 12.12 -18.57 9.38
CA HIS A 482 12.21 -17.83 10.63
C HIS A 482 11.75 -16.39 10.46
N ILE A 483 12.33 -15.64 9.53
CA ILE A 483 12.07 -14.20 9.38
C ILE A 483 10.62 -13.92 8.95
N ALA A 484 10.04 -14.72 8.05
CA ALA A 484 8.64 -14.57 7.64
C ALA A 484 7.69 -14.85 8.81
N SER A 485 7.95 -15.93 9.56
CA SER A 485 7.10 -16.36 10.67
C SER A 485 7.19 -15.45 11.88
N LEU A 486 8.39 -14.96 12.22
CA LEU A 486 8.58 -13.97 13.28
C LEU A 486 7.95 -12.63 12.94
N LYS A 487 8.05 -12.15 11.69
CA LYS A 487 7.36 -10.93 11.25
C LYS A 487 5.84 -11.07 11.35
N ALA A 488 5.30 -12.22 10.94
CA ALA A 488 3.88 -12.52 11.10
C ALA A 488 3.47 -12.57 12.59
N LEU A 489 4.25 -13.27 13.43
CA LEU A 489 4.03 -13.39 14.88
C LEU A 489 4.03 -12.02 15.57
N VAL A 490 5.07 -11.21 15.39
CA VAL A 490 5.18 -9.90 16.04
C VAL A 490 4.03 -8.98 15.62
N PHE A 491 3.60 -9.06 14.35
CA PHE A 491 2.40 -8.36 13.91
C PHE A 491 1.14 -8.84 14.67
N ILE A 492 0.93 -10.15 14.77
CA ILE A 492 -0.21 -10.75 15.49
C ILE A 492 -0.22 -10.31 16.95
N LEU A 493 0.91 -10.43 17.65
CA LEU A 493 1.06 -10.06 19.05
C LEU A 493 0.71 -8.59 19.27
N ARG A 494 1.26 -7.67 18.45
CA ARG A 494 0.95 -6.24 18.54
C ARG A 494 -0.52 -5.93 18.26
N SER A 495 -1.12 -6.61 17.28
CA SER A 495 -2.53 -6.41 16.91
C SER A 495 -3.47 -6.83 18.05
N GLU A 496 -3.18 -7.93 18.74
CA GLU A 496 -4.02 -8.49 19.82
C GLU A 496 -3.76 -7.84 21.19
N SER A 497 -2.60 -7.19 21.37
CA SER A 497 -2.35 -6.31 22.52
C SER A 497 -3.18 -5.02 22.48
N GLN A 498 -3.61 -4.56 21.31
CA GLN A 498 -4.34 -3.29 21.12
C GLN A 498 -5.83 -3.49 20.74
N GLY A 499 -6.27 -4.73 20.52
CA GLY A 499 -7.60 -5.04 20.01
C GLY A 499 -8.67 -5.20 21.10
N PRO A 500 -9.97 -4.99 20.76
CA PRO A 500 -11.07 -5.31 21.65
C PRO A 500 -11.15 -6.82 21.92
N GLN A 501 -11.27 -7.21 23.20
CA GLN A 501 -11.38 -8.62 23.58
C GLN A 501 -12.71 -9.21 23.12
N VAL A 502 -12.67 -10.41 22.54
CA VAL A 502 -13.84 -11.22 22.22
C VAL A 502 -14.06 -12.25 23.32
N GLU A 503 -15.32 -12.54 23.64
CA GLU A 503 -15.68 -13.57 24.62
C GLU A 503 -15.09 -14.93 24.21
N GLY A 504 -14.40 -15.59 25.15
CA GLY A 504 -13.69 -16.84 24.92
C GLY A 504 -12.32 -16.73 24.24
N ASP A 505 -11.78 -15.51 24.04
CA ASP A 505 -10.45 -15.34 23.42
C ASP A 505 -9.31 -16.00 24.19
N GLN A 506 -9.47 -16.18 25.50
CA GLN A 506 -8.45 -16.84 26.33
C GLN A 506 -8.12 -18.23 25.79
N THR A 507 -9.12 -19.10 25.59
CA THR A 507 -8.93 -20.46 25.09
C THR A 507 -8.72 -20.50 23.57
N LEU A 508 -9.42 -19.63 22.84
CA LEU A 508 -9.36 -19.58 21.38
C LEU A 508 -7.98 -19.12 20.85
N PHE A 509 -7.28 -18.28 21.60
CA PHE A 509 -6.08 -17.61 21.11
C PHE A 509 -4.93 -17.60 22.11
N PHE A 510 -5.13 -17.03 23.31
CA PHE A 510 -4.03 -16.81 24.25
C PHE A 510 -3.40 -18.12 24.77
N ASP A 511 -4.23 -19.13 25.02
CA ASP A 511 -3.81 -20.43 25.54
C ASP A 511 -3.08 -21.30 24.50
N LEU A 512 -3.13 -20.95 23.22
CA LEU A 512 -2.40 -21.66 22.17
C LEU A 512 -0.88 -21.40 22.21
N PHE A 513 -0.45 -20.44 23.03
CA PHE A 513 0.96 -20.09 23.21
C PHE A 513 1.52 -20.78 24.45
N ASP A 514 1.88 -22.03 24.24
CA ASP A 514 2.36 -22.98 25.25
C ASP A 514 3.89 -22.98 25.41
N ASP A 515 4.40 -24.05 26.04
CA ASP A 515 5.82 -24.28 26.25
C ASP A 515 6.63 -24.44 24.95
N LYS A 516 5.99 -24.90 23.87
CA LYS A 516 6.68 -25.06 22.58
C LYS A 516 7.03 -23.70 22.01
N TRP A 517 6.10 -22.74 22.10
CA TRP A 517 6.36 -21.35 21.73
C TRP A 517 7.48 -20.74 22.56
N ALA A 518 7.45 -20.95 23.88
CA ALA A 518 8.51 -20.47 24.75
C ALA A 518 9.86 -21.06 24.35
N ARG A 519 9.93 -22.38 24.13
CA ARG A 519 11.16 -23.06 23.73
C ARG A 519 11.73 -22.54 22.41
N VAL A 520 10.92 -22.48 21.35
CA VAL A 520 11.42 -22.05 20.02
C VAL A 520 11.87 -20.59 20.04
N LEU A 521 11.15 -19.71 20.72
CA LEU A 521 11.54 -18.31 20.80
C LEU A 521 12.82 -18.12 21.64
N PHE A 522 12.94 -18.86 22.75
CA PHE A 522 14.15 -18.82 23.59
C PHE A 522 15.38 -19.30 22.82
N ASP A 523 15.25 -20.38 22.04
CA ASP A 523 16.33 -20.87 21.18
C ASP A 523 16.70 -19.83 20.10
N LEU A 524 15.71 -19.15 19.51
CA LEU A 524 15.93 -18.13 18.48
C LEU A 524 16.54 -16.81 19.00
N VAL A 525 16.63 -16.61 20.32
CA VAL A 525 17.45 -15.50 20.87
C VAL A 525 18.93 -15.70 20.55
N MET A 526 19.36 -16.94 20.30
CA MET A 526 20.74 -17.30 19.94
C MET A 526 20.94 -17.49 18.43
N ASP A 527 19.97 -17.10 17.60
CA ASP A 527 20.03 -17.29 16.15
C ASP A 527 21.21 -16.52 15.52
N PRO A 528 21.88 -17.04 14.46
CA PRO A 528 22.98 -16.32 13.80
C PRO A 528 22.60 -14.96 13.22
N PHE A 529 21.34 -14.74 12.84
CA PHE A 529 20.86 -13.52 12.18
C PHE A 529 20.28 -12.52 13.20
N ASP A 530 20.75 -11.28 13.16
CA ASP A 530 20.36 -10.25 14.15
C ASP A 530 18.87 -9.91 14.15
N ASP A 531 18.27 -9.82 12.97
CA ASP A 531 16.84 -9.53 12.82
C ASP A 531 15.95 -10.66 13.36
N VAL A 532 16.40 -11.92 13.29
CA VAL A 532 15.73 -13.07 13.91
C VAL A 532 15.81 -12.97 15.44
N ARG A 533 17.00 -12.73 16.01
CA ARG A 533 17.18 -12.53 17.45
C ARG A 533 16.31 -11.40 17.97
N GLN A 534 16.33 -10.26 17.28
CA GLN A 534 15.59 -9.06 17.66
C GLN A 534 14.08 -9.28 17.65
N LEU A 535 13.54 -9.93 16.60
CA LEU A 535 12.11 -10.22 16.53
C LEU A 535 11.69 -11.26 17.56
N SER A 536 12.53 -12.26 17.84
CA SER A 536 12.27 -13.25 18.89
C SER A 536 12.21 -12.59 20.28
N ALA A 537 13.22 -11.77 20.62
CA ALA A 537 13.24 -11.01 21.87
C ALA A 537 12.03 -10.08 21.98
N THR A 538 11.64 -9.42 20.89
CA THR A 538 10.43 -8.57 20.83
C THR A 538 9.17 -9.39 21.10
N ALA A 539 9.03 -10.59 20.52
CA ALA A 539 7.89 -11.46 20.76
C ALA A 539 7.81 -11.92 22.22
N ILE A 540 8.94 -12.38 22.78
CA ILE A 540 9.08 -12.74 24.21
C ILE A 540 8.66 -11.58 25.10
N GLN A 541 9.16 -10.37 24.82
CA GLN A 541 8.83 -9.16 25.57
C GLN A 541 7.33 -8.88 25.55
N ILE A 542 6.69 -8.84 24.38
CA ILE A 542 5.25 -8.54 24.27
C ILE A 542 4.45 -9.57 25.07
N MET A 543 4.82 -10.85 24.97
CA MET A 543 4.12 -11.91 25.68
C MET A 543 4.33 -11.84 27.19
N TYR A 544 5.54 -11.55 27.68
CA TYR A 544 5.81 -11.42 29.12
C TYR A 544 5.19 -10.18 29.76
N GLN A 545 4.94 -9.12 28.98
CA GLN A 545 4.25 -7.92 29.47
C GLN A 545 2.74 -8.10 29.69
N ASP A 546 2.14 -9.12 29.07
CA ASP A 546 0.69 -9.33 29.11
C ASP A 546 0.36 -10.63 29.85
N ALA A 547 -0.40 -10.51 30.94
CA ALA A 547 -0.76 -11.62 31.82
C ALA A 547 -1.68 -12.66 31.16
N ARG A 548 -2.33 -12.32 30.03
CA ARG A 548 -3.19 -13.25 29.29
C ARG A 548 -2.43 -14.46 28.72
N TRP A 549 -1.12 -14.32 28.46
CA TRP A 549 -0.25 -15.40 27.97
C TRP A 549 0.19 -16.34 29.09
N ARG A 550 -0.78 -16.97 29.78
CA ARG A 550 -0.56 -17.74 31.01
C ARG A 550 0.28 -19.00 30.84
N PHE A 551 0.23 -19.63 29.67
CA PHE A 551 0.96 -20.88 29.39
C PHE A 551 2.30 -20.67 28.69
N PHE A 552 2.70 -19.42 28.43
CA PHE A 552 4.00 -19.11 27.83
C PHE A 552 5.12 -19.23 28.87
N SER A 553 5.64 -20.45 29.01
CA SER A 553 6.70 -20.84 29.94
C SER A 553 7.50 -22.00 29.37
N PRO A 554 8.85 -21.99 29.41
CA PRO A 554 9.66 -23.12 28.97
C PRO A 554 9.48 -24.37 29.85
N ASN A 555 8.96 -24.20 31.08
CA ASN A 555 8.70 -25.31 32.00
C ASN A 555 7.19 -25.64 32.04
N LYS A 556 6.84 -26.84 31.56
CA LYS A 556 5.46 -27.37 31.52
C LYS A 556 4.82 -27.56 32.90
N GLN A 557 5.62 -27.75 33.95
CA GLN A 557 5.13 -28.09 35.29
C GLN A 557 4.90 -26.87 36.19
N ALA A 558 5.27 -25.68 35.73
CA ALA A 558 5.13 -24.47 36.51
C ALA A 558 3.65 -24.04 36.55
N ALA A 559 2.98 -24.26 37.70
CA ALA A 559 1.59 -23.83 37.93
C ALA A 559 1.41 -22.29 37.87
N LYS A 560 2.53 -21.53 37.93
CA LYS A 560 2.58 -20.07 37.83
C LYS A 560 3.76 -19.66 36.96
N ARG A 561 3.55 -18.70 36.08
CA ARG A 561 4.56 -18.11 35.19
C ARG A 561 5.58 -17.30 35.99
N ASP A 562 6.73 -17.90 36.31
CA ASP A 562 7.87 -17.16 36.87
C ASP A 562 8.71 -16.58 35.74
N VAL A 563 8.36 -15.36 35.33
CA VAL A 563 9.02 -14.64 34.22
C VAL A 563 10.49 -14.40 34.52
N THR A 564 10.78 -13.92 35.73
CA THR A 564 12.14 -13.55 36.13
C THR A 564 13.05 -14.76 36.18
N GLN A 565 12.57 -15.89 36.73
CA GLN A 565 13.36 -17.11 36.77
C GLN A 565 13.61 -17.68 35.37
N ALA A 566 12.59 -17.72 34.50
CA ALA A 566 12.75 -18.20 33.13
C ALA A 566 13.76 -17.36 32.32
N LEU A 567 13.70 -16.03 32.45
CA LEU A 567 14.66 -15.13 31.79
C LEU A 567 16.06 -15.22 32.40
N ARG A 568 16.17 -15.48 33.71
CA ARG A 568 17.44 -15.71 34.38
C ARG A 568 18.11 -16.98 33.85
N GLU A 569 17.36 -18.07 33.70
CA GLU A 569 17.84 -19.33 33.12
C GLU A 569 18.27 -19.14 31.66
N LEU A 570 17.49 -18.41 30.88
CA LEU A 570 17.83 -18.06 29.49
C LEU A 570 19.16 -17.28 29.42
N ALA A 571 19.30 -16.22 30.22
CA ALA A 571 20.49 -15.37 30.19
C ALA A 571 21.77 -16.13 30.59
N HIS A 572 21.71 -16.91 31.68
CA HIS A 572 22.86 -17.71 32.11
C HIS A 572 23.18 -18.83 31.11
N GLY A 573 22.16 -19.48 30.52
CA GLY A 573 22.36 -20.50 29.50
C GLY A 573 22.99 -19.94 28.22
N ALA A 574 22.53 -18.76 27.78
CA ALA A 574 23.05 -18.04 26.64
C ALA A 574 24.50 -17.59 26.86
N GLU A 575 24.81 -17.01 28.02
CA GLU A 575 26.16 -16.59 28.39
C GLU A 575 27.12 -17.79 28.41
N LYS A 576 26.72 -18.90 29.05
CA LYS A 576 27.53 -20.13 29.09
C LYS A 576 27.80 -20.68 27.69
N LEU A 577 26.84 -20.59 26.77
CA LEU A 577 27.03 -21.00 25.38
C LEU A 577 27.97 -20.04 24.63
N ALA A 578 27.82 -18.74 24.83
CA ALA A 578 28.70 -17.72 24.26
C ALA A 578 30.16 -17.94 24.71
N GLN A 579 30.39 -18.13 26.01
CA GLN A 579 31.71 -18.43 26.58
C GLN A 579 32.32 -19.73 26.03
N ARG A 580 31.51 -20.78 25.84
CA ARG A 580 31.99 -22.07 25.32
C ARG A 580 32.39 -22.04 23.84
N THR A 581 31.84 -21.11 23.07
CA THR A 581 31.98 -21.10 21.61
C THR A 581 32.78 -19.92 21.09
N SER A 582 32.92 -18.87 21.88
CA SER A 582 33.56 -17.59 21.53
C SER A 582 33.01 -16.93 20.26
N ARG A 583 31.80 -17.33 19.82
CA ARG A 583 31.16 -16.83 18.59
C ARG A 583 30.43 -15.52 18.85
N ALA A 584 30.66 -14.53 17.98
CA ALA A 584 30.06 -13.20 18.07
C ALA A 584 28.53 -13.23 18.24
N HIS A 585 27.84 -13.95 17.36
CA HIS A 585 26.38 -14.03 17.36
C HIS A 585 25.80 -14.70 18.62
N HIS A 586 26.56 -15.58 19.28
CA HIS A 586 26.13 -16.13 20.57
C HIS A 586 26.27 -15.09 21.69
N SER A 587 27.31 -14.26 21.67
CA SER A 587 27.43 -13.14 22.58
C SER A 587 26.34 -12.09 22.37
N ASP A 588 25.98 -11.78 21.12
CA ASP A 588 24.85 -10.91 20.80
C ASP A 588 23.54 -11.48 21.36
N GLY A 589 23.32 -12.79 21.21
CA GLY A 589 22.16 -13.48 21.79
C GLY A 589 22.14 -13.44 23.32
N ALA A 590 23.28 -13.67 23.96
CA ALA A 590 23.42 -13.53 25.42
C ALA A 590 23.11 -12.10 25.89
N SER A 591 23.60 -11.10 25.16
CA SER A 591 23.29 -9.69 25.40
C SER A 591 21.79 -9.41 25.33
N ARG A 592 21.08 -9.93 24.33
CA ARG A 592 19.61 -9.84 24.22
C ARG A 592 18.90 -10.54 25.38
N ALA A 593 19.40 -11.69 25.85
CA ALA A 593 18.84 -12.38 27.00
C ALA A 593 19.00 -11.57 28.30
N TRP A 594 20.16 -10.96 28.53
CA TRP A 594 20.38 -10.03 29.65
C TRP A 594 19.48 -8.80 29.57
N GLN A 595 19.30 -8.24 28.36
CA GLN A 595 18.39 -7.14 28.10
C GLN A 595 16.95 -7.48 28.54
N LEU A 596 16.46 -8.66 28.15
CA LEU A 596 15.14 -9.15 28.55
C LEU A 596 15.05 -9.31 30.07
N LEU A 597 16.02 -9.98 30.70
CA LEU A 597 16.03 -10.15 32.15
C LEU A 597 15.94 -8.80 32.87
N TYR A 598 16.82 -7.85 32.52
CA TYR A 598 16.85 -6.53 33.15
C TYR A 598 15.49 -5.82 33.10
N ARG A 599 14.79 -5.91 31.96
CA ARG A 599 13.48 -5.28 31.76
C ARG A 599 12.40 -5.80 32.71
N PHE A 600 12.47 -7.08 33.09
CA PHE A 600 11.45 -7.75 33.90
C PHE A 600 11.83 -7.91 35.37
N LEU A 601 13.00 -7.42 35.79
CA LEU A 601 13.34 -7.34 37.22
C LEU A 601 12.41 -6.36 37.93
N ALA A 602 11.81 -6.81 39.02
CA ALA A 602 10.77 -6.08 39.74
C ALA A 602 11.37 -4.95 40.59
N SER A 603 12.48 -5.22 41.29
CA SER A 603 13.07 -4.27 42.23
C SER A 603 14.21 -3.45 41.61
N GLU A 604 14.33 -2.19 42.05
CA GLU A 604 15.48 -1.32 41.72
C GLU A 604 16.79 -1.98 42.14
N GLN A 605 16.81 -2.60 43.32
CA GLN A 605 17.98 -3.27 43.87
C GLN A 605 18.47 -4.42 42.98
N GLU A 606 17.56 -5.23 42.42
CA GLU A 606 17.95 -6.29 41.49
C GLU A 606 18.49 -5.73 40.17
N ARG A 607 17.91 -4.64 39.65
CA ARG A 607 18.39 -4.00 38.41
C ARG A 607 19.77 -3.39 38.59
N ILE A 608 19.99 -2.65 39.66
CA ILE A 608 21.30 -2.11 40.03
C ILE A 608 22.30 -3.25 40.22
N SER A 609 21.94 -4.29 40.99
CA SER A 609 22.82 -5.43 41.25
C SER A 609 23.22 -6.17 39.97
N LEU A 610 22.29 -6.36 39.02
CA LEU A 610 22.60 -6.97 37.74
C LEU A 610 23.58 -6.12 36.93
N LEU A 611 23.31 -4.82 36.81
CA LEU A 611 24.17 -3.90 36.05
C LEU A 611 25.56 -3.80 36.67
N SER A 612 25.66 -3.70 38.00
CA SER A 612 26.94 -3.72 38.72
C SER A 612 27.70 -5.02 38.46
N LYS A 613 27.03 -6.19 38.48
CA LYS A 613 27.68 -7.47 38.18
C LYS A 613 28.24 -7.52 36.76
N LEU A 614 27.49 -7.04 35.77
CA LEU A 614 27.97 -6.96 34.38
C LEU A 614 29.16 -5.99 34.26
N MET A 615 29.12 -4.86 34.96
CA MET A 615 30.21 -3.88 34.97
C MET A 615 31.49 -4.43 35.59
N THR A 616 31.39 -5.07 36.76
CA THR A 616 32.54 -5.72 37.41
C THR A 616 33.14 -6.80 36.50
N GLY A 617 32.29 -7.60 35.84
CA GLY A 617 32.76 -8.59 34.86
C GLY A 617 33.51 -7.97 33.68
N LEU A 618 33.04 -6.83 33.16
CA LEU A 618 33.76 -6.08 32.13
C LEU A 618 35.10 -5.55 32.66
N GLU A 619 35.12 -4.91 33.83
CA GLU A 619 36.32 -4.34 34.44
C GLU A 619 37.44 -5.37 34.62
N ASP A 620 37.09 -6.58 35.09
CA ASP A 620 38.02 -7.69 35.29
C ASP A 620 38.64 -8.14 33.96
N LYS A 621 37.83 -8.26 32.91
CA LYS A 621 38.30 -8.63 31.56
C LYS A 621 39.15 -7.54 30.92
N VAL A 622 38.79 -6.26 31.11
CA VAL A 622 39.60 -5.12 30.66
C VAL A 622 40.94 -5.08 31.39
N ALA A 623 40.94 -5.37 32.70
CA ALA A 623 42.18 -5.46 33.47
C ALA A 623 43.09 -6.61 32.98
N MET A 624 42.51 -7.74 32.55
CA MET A 624 43.25 -8.82 31.90
C MET A 624 43.85 -8.34 30.57
N ALA A 625 43.06 -7.71 29.71
CA ALA A 625 43.52 -7.21 28.41
C ALA A 625 44.66 -6.18 28.50
N GLN A 626 44.69 -5.38 29.57
CA GLN A 626 45.78 -4.44 29.82
C GLN A 626 47.06 -5.11 30.35
N ARG A 627 46.95 -6.24 31.04
CA ARG A 627 48.10 -6.98 31.59
C ARG A 627 48.69 -7.96 30.59
N ASP A 628 47.83 -8.63 29.84
CA ASP A 628 48.17 -9.69 28.90
C ASP A 628 47.07 -9.76 27.83
N LEU A 629 47.32 -9.08 26.71
CA LEU A 629 46.37 -8.99 25.61
C LEU A 629 46.16 -10.34 24.93
N GLY A 630 47.22 -11.14 24.76
CA GLY A 630 47.15 -12.44 24.10
C GLY A 630 46.27 -13.42 24.85
N ARG A 631 46.45 -13.49 26.18
CA ARG A 631 45.57 -14.29 27.03
C ARG A 631 44.13 -13.76 27.03
N ALA A 632 43.93 -12.45 27.02
CA ALA A 632 42.60 -11.85 26.99
C ALA A 632 41.81 -12.17 25.71
N VAL A 633 42.48 -12.27 24.56
CA VAL A 633 41.86 -12.66 23.28
C VAL A 633 41.26 -14.07 23.37
N LEU A 634 41.95 -14.99 24.06
CA LEU A 634 41.53 -16.39 24.19
C LEU A 634 40.52 -16.61 25.32
N GLU A 635 40.74 -15.99 26.48
CA GLU A 635 39.99 -16.29 27.72
C GLU A 635 38.94 -15.23 28.09
N ALA A 636 39.08 -13.99 27.61
CA ALA A 636 38.31 -12.84 28.09
C ALA A 636 37.77 -11.93 26.96
N PRO A 637 37.02 -12.45 25.99
CA PRO A 637 36.43 -11.64 24.93
C PRO A 637 35.49 -10.56 25.49
N LEU A 638 35.73 -9.29 25.14
CA LEU A 638 35.01 -8.13 25.69
C LEU A 638 33.67 -7.82 24.99
N HIS A 639 33.53 -8.18 23.72
CA HIS A 639 32.40 -7.75 22.88
C HIS A 639 31.03 -8.11 23.49
N GLY A 640 30.89 -9.28 24.10
CA GLY A 640 29.63 -9.72 24.69
C GLY A 640 29.21 -8.90 25.91
N ASP A 641 30.15 -8.52 26.77
CA ASP A 641 29.86 -7.71 27.96
C ASP A 641 29.51 -6.28 27.56
N LEU A 642 30.27 -5.68 26.64
CA LEU A 642 30.00 -4.35 26.10
C LEU A 642 28.62 -4.28 25.43
N ALA A 643 28.30 -5.26 24.58
CA ALA A 643 26.99 -5.36 23.94
C ALA A 643 25.86 -5.53 24.98
N SER A 644 26.08 -6.36 26.01
CA SER A 644 25.10 -6.59 27.09
C SER A 644 24.82 -5.31 27.87
N ILE A 645 25.87 -4.59 28.26
CA ILE A 645 25.76 -3.31 28.97
C ILE A 645 25.04 -2.28 28.10
N ASN A 646 25.41 -2.16 26.81
CA ASN A 646 24.73 -1.26 25.88
C ASN A 646 23.23 -1.56 25.78
N HIS A 647 22.83 -2.81 25.54
CA HIS A 647 21.42 -3.19 25.44
C HIS A 647 20.64 -2.98 26.75
N VAL A 648 21.25 -3.28 27.89
CA VAL A 648 20.68 -2.98 29.21
C VAL A 648 20.51 -1.47 29.38
N TRP A 649 21.50 -0.67 28.99
CA TRP A 649 21.43 0.80 29.07
C TRP A 649 20.32 1.37 28.21
N GLN A 650 20.21 0.94 26.95
CA GLN A 650 19.11 1.34 26.05
C GLN A 650 17.73 0.99 26.64
N THR A 651 17.66 -0.15 27.35
CA THR A 651 16.44 -0.56 28.04
C THR A 651 16.15 0.34 29.23
N ALA A 652 17.14 0.65 30.04
CA ALA A 652 17.03 1.53 31.19
C ALA A 652 16.55 2.93 30.79
N LEU A 653 17.05 3.48 29.67
CA LEU A 653 16.57 4.75 29.09
C LEU A 653 15.08 4.73 28.71
N SER A 654 14.52 3.55 28.41
CA SER A 654 13.09 3.38 28.10
C SER A 654 12.20 3.21 29.34
N LEU A 655 12.80 2.98 30.51
CA LEU A 655 12.09 2.75 31.77
C LEU A 655 12.02 4.05 32.58
N ARG A 656 10.99 4.16 33.43
CA ARG A 656 10.92 5.22 34.45
C ARG A 656 11.64 4.73 35.70
N LEU A 657 12.85 5.22 35.91
CA LEU A 657 13.72 4.81 37.02
C LEU A 657 13.58 5.77 38.21
N GLY A 658 13.75 5.26 39.43
CA GLY A 658 13.80 6.07 40.65
C GLY A 658 15.11 6.86 40.76
N GLU A 659 15.14 7.92 41.59
CA GLU A 659 16.34 8.77 41.75
C GLU A 659 17.57 8.02 42.27
N THR A 660 17.35 7.01 43.11
CA THR A 660 18.36 6.08 43.65
C THR A 660 19.00 5.28 42.54
N GLU A 661 18.17 4.69 41.66
CA GLU A 661 18.60 3.92 40.51
C GLU A 661 19.33 4.79 39.49
N VAL A 662 18.83 6.01 39.21
CA VAL A 662 19.51 6.97 38.34
C VAL A 662 20.90 7.34 38.86
N ARG A 663 21.05 7.62 40.16
CA ARG A 663 22.36 7.94 40.76
C ARG A 663 23.32 6.76 40.68
N ALA A 664 22.85 5.54 40.96
CA ALA A 664 23.68 4.33 40.84
C ALA A 664 24.13 4.11 39.38
N MET A 665 23.22 4.30 38.42
CA MET A 665 23.54 4.22 37.00
C MET A 665 24.54 5.29 36.56
N GLN A 666 24.43 6.54 37.03
CA GLN A 666 25.40 7.59 36.71
C GLN A 666 26.82 7.21 37.16
N SER A 667 26.96 6.67 38.38
CA SER A 667 28.26 6.18 38.87
C SER A 667 28.80 5.04 38.00
N LEU A 668 27.95 4.09 37.61
CA LEU A 668 28.34 3.00 36.70
C LEU A 668 28.69 3.50 35.29
N GLN A 669 28.12 4.62 34.85
CA GLN A 669 28.41 5.23 33.56
C GLN A 669 29.83 5.79 33.52
N GLU A 670 30.26 6.46 34.59
CA GLU A 670 31.63 6.98 34.71
C GLU A 670 32.65 5.83 34.64
N THR A 671 32.35 4.72 35.34
CA THR A 671 33.17 3.51 35.28
C THR A 671 33.21 2.88 33.90
N LEU A 672 32.07 2.84 33.19
CA LEU A 672 32.00 2.35 31.81
C LEU A 672 32.88 3.19 30.86
N VAL A 673 32.80 4.52 30.96
CA VAL A 673 33.63 5.43 30.15
C VAL A 673 35.12 5.18 30.41
N CYS A 674 35.51 5.00 31.68
CA CYS A 674 36.87 4.63 32.05
C CYS A 674 37.27 3.28 31.44
N CYS A 675 36.39 2.27 31.46
CA CYS A 675 36.63 0.98 30.82
C CYS A 675 36.85 1.13 29.30
N CYS A 676 36.01 1.88 28.59
CA CYS A 676 36.17 2.11 27.15
C CYS A 676 37.52 2.78 26.82
N GLN A 677 37.97 3.76 27.63
CA GLN A 677 39.28 4.38 27.49
C GLN A 677 40.42 3.38 27.68
N ARG A 678 40.31 2.51 28.69
CA ARG A 678 41.29 1.45 28.98
C ARG A 678 41.33 0.37 27.90
N VAL A 679 40.18 0.01 27.33
CA VAL A 679 40.09 -0.88 26.16
C VAL A 679 40.86 -0.28 24.99
N TRP A 680 40.61 0.99 24.65
CA TRP A 680 41.35 1.67 23.58
C TRP A 680 42.86 1.65 23.82
N GLN A 681 43.31 1.93 25.04
CA GLN A 681 44.74 1.89 25.38
C GLN A 681 45.35 0.51 25.16
N ALA A 682 44.63 -0.57 25.49
CA ALA A 682 45.12 -1.95 25.33
C ALA A 682 45.25 -2.37 23.86
N VAL A 683 44.32 -1.97 23.00
CA VAL A 683 44.25 -2.47 21.60
C VAL A 683 44.84 -1.49 20.58
N ARG A 684 45.10 -0.24 20.97
CA ARG A 684 45.72 0.80 20.11
C ARG A 684 47.03 0.34 19.47
N PRO A 685 47.97 -0.34 20.16
CA PRO A 685 49.22 -0.78 19.55
C PRO A 685 49.01 -1.74 18.36
N VAL A 686 47.98 -2.60 18.44
CA VAL A 686 47.63 -3.55 17.36
C VAL A 686 46.91 -2.83 16.22
N LEU A 687 45.93 -1.96 16.52
CA LEU A 687 45.09 -1.33 15.49
C LEU A 687 45.74 -0.14 14.77
N CYS A 688 46.77 0.47 15.37
CA CYS A 688 47.48 1.62 14.80
C CYS A 688 48.85 1.27 14.25
N ASP A 689 49.20 -0.01 14.15
CA ASP A 689 50.35 -0.45 13.37
C ASP A 689 50.15 -0.17 11.87
N ASP A 690 51.23 0.05 11.11
CA ASP A 690 51.16 0.34 9.68
C ASP A 690 50.72 -0.89 8.85
N SER A 691 50.88 -2.12 9.39
CA SER A 691 50.50 -3.37 8.75
C SER A 691 49.84 -4.34 9.76
N PRO A 692 48.68 -3.98 10.32
CA PRO A 692 48.07 -4.68 11.46
C PRO A 692 47.64 -6.11 11.10
N GLU A 693 47.36 -6.40 9.83
CA GLU A 693 47.00 -7.74 9.33
C GLU A 693 48.14 -8.77 9.36
N GLY A 694 49.40 -8.31 9.42
CA GLY A 694 50.60 -9.14 9.42
C GLY A 694 51.53 -8.92 10.61
N HIS A 695 51.17 -8.05 11.55
CA HIS A 695 51.97 -7.73 12.73
C HIS A 695 51.33 -8.33 13.98
N LEU A 696 51.99 -9.33 14.56
CA LEU A 696 51.77 -9.72 15.95
C LEU A 696 52.93 -9.07 16.75
N PRO A 697 52.65 -8.29 17.81
CA PRO A 697 53.70 -7.84 18.73
C PRO A 697 54.54 -9.03 19.20
N ASP A 698 55.86 -8.87 19.30
CA ASP A 698 56.80 -9.96 19.68
C ASP A 698 56.38 -10.67 20.98
N GLU A 699 55.73 -9.95 21.90
CA GLU A 699 55.20 -10.47 23.19
C GLU A 699 54.00 -11.43 23.02
N LEU A 700 53.34 -11.44 21.86
CA LEU A 700 52.16 -12.26 21.54
C LEU A 700 52.49 -13.45 20.63
N ASP A 701 53.65 -13.43 19.94
CA ASP A 701 54.08 -14.46 18.97
C ASP A 701 54.41 -15.82 19.62
N GLU A 702 54.66 -15.82 20.94
CA GLU A 702 55.02 -17.02 21.71
C GLU A 702 53.80 -17.81 22.26
N LEU A 703 52.57 -17.30 22.08
CA LEU A 703 51.34 -17.92 22.63
C LEU A 703 50.71 -18.94 21.68
N GLU A 704 50.77 -20.23 22.04
CA GLU A 704 50.11 -21.32 21.30
C GLU A 704 48.60 -21.09 21.15
N GLY A 705 48.12 -21.04 19.90
CA GLY A 705 46.69 -20.90 19.58
C GLY A 705 46.21 -19.46 19.33
N LEU A 706 47.11 -18.48 19.37
CA LEU A 706 46.83 -17.08 19.01
C LEU A 706 47.25 -16.81 17.57
N ASP A 707 46.33 -16.40 16.70
CA ASP A 707 46.66 -15.92 15.34
C ASP A 707 46.45 -14.39 15.21
N THR A 708 47.08 -13.75 14.21
CA THR A 708 46.93 -12.31 13.94
C THR A 708 45.48 -11.91 13.74
N LYS A 709 44.66 -12.79 13.17
CA LYS A 709 43.26 -12.53 12.86
C LYS A 709 42.38 -12.49 14.12
N ASP A 710 42.65 -13.31 15.12
CA ASP A 710 41.93 -13.37 16.38
C ASP A 710 42.23 -12.13 17.23
N VAL A 711 43.49 -11.71 17.29
CA VAL A 711 43.91 -10.46 17.97
C VAL A 711 43.27 -9.24 17.30
N LEU A 712 43.26 -9.18 15.96
CA LEU A 712 42.60 -8.10 15.22
C LEU A 712 41.09 -8.11 15.39
N SER A 713 40.45 -9.28 15.27
CA SER A 713 39.00 -9.42 15.42
C SER A 713 38.56 -9.02 16.82
N TYR A 714 39.31 -9.41 17.86
CA TYR A 714 39.09 -8.97 19.23
C TYR A 714 39.21 -7.44 19.32
N SER A 715 40.32 -6.89 18.81
CA SER A 715 40.65 -5.47 18.92
C SER A 715 39.62 -4.58 18.21
N PHE A 716 39.25 -4.89 16.96
CA PHE A 716 38.23 -4.15 16.21
C PHE A 716 36.87 -4.21 16.89
N ARG A 717 36.44 -5.39 17.37
CA ARG A 717 35.13 -5.53 18.04
C ARG A 717 35.09 -4.82 19.37
N ALA A 718 36.16 -4.91 20.16
CA ALA A 718 36.25 -4.23 21.43
C ALA A 718 36.09 -2.71 21.24
N VAL A 719 36.76 -2.11 20.26
CA VAL A 719 36.61 -0.68 19.95
C VAL A 719 35.25 -0.35 19.35
N HIS A 720 34.75 -1.18 18.42
CA HIS A 720 33.44 -0.97 17.79
C HIS A 720 32.31 -0.91 18.82
N GLU A 721 32.27 -1.85 19.75
CA GLU A 721 31.25 -1.89 20.81
C GLU A 721 31.48 -0.86 21.93
N SER A 722 32.69 -0.31 22.04
CA SER A 722 33.02 0.76 23.00
C SER A 722 32.60 2.16 22.51
N ARG A 723 32.36 2.32 21.21
CA ARG A 723 31.98 3.57 20.55
C ARG A 723 30.47 3.79 20.57
#